data_AF-A0A956CBJ6-F1
#
_entry.id   AF-A0A956CBJ6-F1
#
_cell.length_a   1.000
_cell.length_b   1.000
_cell.length_c   1.000
_cell.angle_alpha   90.00
_cell.angle_beta   90.00
_cell.angle_gamma   90.00
#
_symmetry.space_group_name_H-M   'P 1'
#
loop_
_entity.id
_entity.type
_entity.pdbx_description
1 polymer ?
#
loop_
_entity_poly.entity_id
_entity_poly.type
_entity_poly.pdbx_seq_one_letter_code
_entity_poly.pdbx_strand_id
1 'polypeptide(L)'
;MKLMTEGWTAARISALGIVSAAIVGLAPTGCGGSDSSTNTGGTGNTGNVGNFGGTGNTGNFGGTGNTGNTGGGGTGNTGGGTSCGNLTDCGGGVCADTNNDPANCGACGNACQQGEFCSQGACGSSCGGGTIACNAKCVDAQIDPSNCGSCGNVCGQGEVCSLGQCGVLCSGGSTKCGAACVDTQSDPANCGACGTACNAGDVCVSGACVGTCPSGTTQCGNQCVDISGDKNNCGSCGNACPNGQDCLNGTCGTCDSSTTDCDNDGWKAADGDCCDKPGLCGANPALVNPGAYEVVGNGIDDNCNGKIDLFDKEDALSCDTGLTSNSTTGADYAKALGICRSTQEAPANLKDKTWGLIEAELLRADGTPLGDQRAKSIRDKFGNSITPIEGNNMVVLSSGIAADNSQTNPGPNGGAPGGGNVSTSHTPSSSVSLSTCTSPKCLKDWYSAANGTLKAANQFPSAPGCGTPAGGNANDSVMLRVRLRAPTNARAFSFNSYFFSAEYPEFVCTSYNDQFVAIVDTPTGTPSPLPNPVDKNLMTYLDLTTQKKWPIGINVAGGTNLFAVCDPAVSQSGSSCYDSSVAAASCSLGIGDLAGTGFEKSGSCVVGGGTFWLTTAGNVIPGQVVELRISIFDVSDSAYDSLALLDGFKWLTNATLPGTG
;
A
#
# COMPACT_ATOMS: atom_id res chain seq x y z
N MET A 1 12.60 -10.15 -68.29
CA MET A 1 11.66 -9.00 -68.33
C MET A 1 12.28 -7.92 -67.45
N LYS A 2 13.17 -7.08 -68.01
CA LYS A 2 13.03 -5.61 -68.13
C LYS A 2 12.44 -4.93 -66.87
N LEU A 3 12.95 -3.84 -66.28
CA LEU A 3 14.15 -2.99 -66.32
C LEU A 3 13.67 -1.66 -65.67
N MET A 4 14.59 -0.88 -65.06
CA MET A 4 14.54 0.60 -64.90
C MET A 4 13.63 1.18 -63.80
N THR A 5 13.89 2.32 -63.16
CA THR A 5 15.05 3.12 -62.66
C THR A 5 14.44 4.47 -62.19
N GLU A 6 15.24 5.26 -61.47
CA GLU A 6 15.12 6.73 -61.25
C GLU A 6 14.17 7.18 -60.11
N GLY A 7 14.50 8.08 -59.18
CA GLY A 7 15.67 8.96 -59.01
C GLY A 7 15.29 10.46 -59.01
N TRP A 8 15.82 11.23 -58.04
CA TRP A 8 16.00 12.70 -58.00
C TRP A 8 14.74 13.53 -57.61
N THR A 9 14.77 14.61 -56.79
CA THR A 9 15.85 15.52 -56.34
C THR A 9 15.42 16.38 -55.13
N ALA A 10 16.40 16.88 -54.40
CA ALA A 10 16.31 17.87 -53.32
C ALA A 10 16.08 19.32 -53.81
N ALA A 11 15.56 20.17 -52.92
CA ALA A 11 15.80 21.63 -52.95
C ALA A 11 15.88 22.19 -51.52
N ARG A 12 16.99 22.86 -51.21
CA ARG A 12 17.23 23.75 -50.07
C ARG A 12 16.77 25.17 -50.42
N ILE A 13 16.49 26.00 -49.40
CA ILE A 13 16.85 27.44 -49.22
C ILE A 13 16.21 27.87 -47.87
N SER A 14 16.98 28.10 -46.79
CA SER A 14 17.47 29.41 -46.26
C SER A 14 16.34 30.38 -45.84
N ALA A 15 16.33 31.14 -44.73
CA ALA A 15 17.17 31.32 -43.55
C ALA A 15 16.49 32.36 -42.59
N LEU A 16 16.93 32.38 -41.32
CA LEU A 16 17.17 33.55 -40.42
C LEU A 16 16.02 34.37 -39.78
N GLY A 17 16.22 34.64 -38.46
CA GLY A 17 15.71 35.78 -37.68
C GLY A 17 15.08 35.37 -36.33
N ILE A 18 15.77 35.21 -35.19
CA ILE A 18 16.48 36.15 -34.28
C ILE A 18 15.55 37.15 -33.52
N VAL A 19 15.43 36.90 -32.20
CA VAL A 19 15.46 37.81 -31.02
C VAL A 19 14.19 38.57 -30.55
N SER A 20 13.70 38.09 -29.40
CA SER A 20 13.51 38.72 -28.07
C SER A 20 12.73 40.02 -27.81
N ALA A 21 12.03 39.94 -26.65
CA ALA A 21 11.73 40.97 -25.63
C ALA A 21 10.65 42.02 -26.00
N ALA A 22 9.87 42.62 -25.09
CA ALA A 22 9.89 42.75 -23.63
C ALA A 22 8.45 43.06 -23.15
N ILE A 23 8.00 42.61 -21.97
CA ILE A 23 7.91 43.33 -20.67
C ILE A 23 7.20 44.69 -20.73
N VAL A 24 6.11 44.84 -19.96
CA VAL A 24 5.67 45.92 -19.02
C VAL A 24 4.24 45.51 -18.58
N GLY A 25 3.72 45.55 -17.35
CA GLY A 25 4.11 46.14 -16.06
C GLY A 25 2.83 46.68 -15.36
N LEU A 26 2.68 46.35 -14.07
CA LEU A 26 1.99 47.10 -12.98
C LEU A 26 0.43 47.08 -12.83
N ALA A 27 -0.04 46.27 -11.85
CA ALA A 27 -0.62 46.65 -10.52
C ALA A 27 -1.90 47.57 -10.39
N PRO A 28 -2.53 47.72 -9.19
CA PRO A 28 -3.91 47.26 -8.93
C PRO A 28 -4.87 48.34 -8.32
N THR A 29 -6.19 48.09 -8.31
CA THR A 29 -7.24 48.74 -7.45
C THR A 29 -8.49 47.84 -7.48
N GLY A 30 -9.41 47.73 -6.53
CA GLY A 30 -9.71 48.39 -5.25
C GLY A 30 -11.08 47.86 -4.75
N CYS A 31 -11.34 47.98 -3.45
CA CYS A 31 -12.53 47.47 -2.73
C CYS A 31 -13.88 48.09 -3.13
N GLY A 32 -14.97 47.37 -2.85
CA GLY A 32 -16.33 47.91 -2.75
C GLY A 32 -17.26 46.96 -2.01
N GLY A 33 -17.68 47.32 -0.78
CA GLY A 33 -18.72 46.63 -0.03
C GLY A 33 -20.11 47.25 -0.24
N SER A 34 -21.16 46.52 0.16
CA SER A 34 -22.43 47.12 0.61
C SER A 34 -23.18 46.14 1.52
N ASP A 35 -23.56 46.66 2.69
CA ASP A 35 -24.43 46.07 3.69
C ASP A 35 -25.85 45.75 3.17
N SER A 36 -26.50 44.77 3.80
CA SER A 36 -27.84 45.02 4.35
C SER A 36 -28.05 44.17 5.61
N SER A 37 -28.26 44.87 6.72
CA SER A 37 -28.73 44.34 7.99
C SER A 37 -30.25 44.45 8.03
N THR A 38 -30.93 43.47 8.64
CA THR A 38 -32.05 43.77 9.53
C THR A 38 -32.02 42.81 10.72
N ASN A 39 -32.10 43.44 11.89
CA ASN A 39 -32.06 42.91 13.23
C ASN A 39 -33.48 42.91 13.80
N THR A 40 -33.78 42.01 14.74
CA THR A 40 -34.56 42.19 15.99
C THR A 40 -34.83 40.78 16.52
N GLY A 41 -34.20 40.32 17.60
CA GLY A 41 -34.51 40.66 19.01
C GLY A 41 -35.35 39.49 19.58
N GLY A 42 -35.11 38.87 20.72
CA GLY A 42 -34.32 39.14 21.91
C GLY A 42 -35.06 38.52 23.12
N THR A 43 -34.36 38.27 24.23
CA THR A 43 -34.81 37.80 25.57
C THR A 43 -35.01 36.27 25.71
N GLY A 44 -34.55 35.54 26.72
CA GLY A 44 -33.86 35.85 27.98
C GLY A 44 -34.58 35.21 29.19
N ASN A 45 -34.02 34.15 29.81
CA ASN A 45 -34.02 33.80 31.26
C ASN A 45 -33.62 32.33 31.47
N THR A 46 -32.53 32.00 32.18
CA THR A 46 -32.33 31.75 33.62
C THR A 46 -33.09 30.57 34.25
N GLY A 47 -32.30 29.66 34.87
CA GLY A 47 -32.64 28.92 36.08
C GLY A 47 -33.53 27.67 35.95
N ASN A 48 -32.97 26.50 36.20
CA ASN A 48 -32.97 25.86 37.53
C ASN A 48 -32.92 24.32 37.45
N VAL A 49 -32.35 23.78 38.52
CA VAL A 49 -32.08 22.39 38.89
C VAL A 49 -33.36 21.56 38.99
N GLY A 50 -33.31 20.29 38.55
CA GLY A 50 -34.41 19.33 38.68
C GLY A 50 -33.93 17.88 38.74
N ASN A 51 -33.52 17.46 39.94
CA ASN A 51 -33.35 16.07 40.35
C ASN A 51 -34.72 15.45 40.69
N PHE A 52 -35.06 14.30 40.09
CA PHE A 52 -35.93 13.22 40.58
C PHE A 52 -35.57 11.99 39.70
N GLY A 53 -35.18 10.80 40.17
CA GLY A 53 -35.37 10.14 41.46
C GLY A 53 -36.38 8.99 41.30
N GLY A 54 -35.91 7.73 41.37
CA GLY A 54 -36.75 6.52 41.52
C GLY A 54 -36.23 5.29 40.76
N THR A 55 -35.31 4.45 41.29
CA THR A 55 -35.49 3.28 42.20
C THR A 55 -36.07 2.03 41.50
N GLY A 56 -35.56 0.79 41.67
CA GLY A 56 -34.60 0.22 42.61
C GLY A 56 -34.11 -1.19 42.17
N ASN A 57 -32.94 -1.63 42.63
CA ASN A 57 -32.68 -2.59 43.75
C ASN A 57 -32.60 -4.05 43.21
N THR A 58 -31.68 -4.96 43.56
CA THR A 58 -30.90 -5.27 44.78
C THR A 58 -29.64 -6.10 44.40
N GLY A 59 -28.44 -5.80 44.93
CA GLY A 59 -27.79 -6.58 46.00
C GLY A 59 -26.56 -7.36 45.44
N ASN A 60 -25.45 -7.65 46.13
CA ASN A 60 -24.98 -7.43 47.50
C ASN A 60 -23.50 -7.89 47.57
N PHE A 61 -22.60 -6.95 47.88
CA PHE A 61 -21.48 -6.99 48.85
C PHE A 61 -20.71 -8.27 49.24
N GLY A 62 -19.40 -8.06 49.35
CA GLY A 62 -18.40 -8.69 50.22
C GLY A 62 -17.01 -8.45 49.63
N GLY A 63 -16.21 -7.43 50.01
CA GLY A 63 -15.67 -7.14 51.35
C GLY A 63 -14.54 -8.14 51.64
N THR A 64 -13.24 -7.82 51.70
CA THR A 64 -12.48 -6.90 52.59
C THR A 64 -11.08 -6.68 51.95
N GLY A 65 -10.38 -5.55 51.94
CA GLY A 65 -10.22 -4.50 52.95
C GLY A 65 -8.94 -4.74 53.79
N ASN A 66 -7.79 -4.18 53.41
CA ASN A 66 -6.94 -3.45 54.36
C ASN A 66 -5.91 -2.53 53.68
N THR A 67 -5.71 -1.37 54.30
CA THR A 67 -4.92 -0.20 53.87
C THR A 67 -3.66 -0.03 54.71
N GLY A 68 -2.62 0.55 54.10
CA GLY A 68 -1.63 1.42 54.78
C GLY A 68 -0.26 0.79 55.05
N ASN A 69 0.83 1.38 54.56
CA ASN A 69 1.53 2.50 55.20
C ASN A 69 2.82 2.86 54.42
N THR A 70 3.30 4.08 54.65
CA THR A 70 4.40 4.82 54.02
C THR A 70 5.83 4.34 54.37
N GLY A 71 6.74 4.50 53.40
CA GLY A 71 8.10 5.03 53.63
C GLY A 71 9.28 4.05 53.73
N GLY A 72 10.38 4.38 53.03
CA GLY A 72 11.75 3.96 53.39
C GLY A 72 12.55 3.28 52.28
N GLY A 73 13.60 3.97 51.78
CA GLY A 73 14.55 3.42 50.81
C GLY A 73 15.46 2.33 51.38
N GLY A 74 15.99 1.50 50.48
CA GLY A 74 16.98 0.47 50.77
C GLY A 74 17.45 -0.20 49.48
N THR A 75 18.71 0.02 49.16
CA THR A 75 19.47 -0.56 48.05
C THR A 75 19.51 -2.08 48.09
N GLY A 76 19.28 -2.74 46.96
CA GLY A 76 19.46 -4.18 46.78
C GLY A 76 19.40 -4.58 45.31
N ASN A 77 20.55 -4.54 44.64
CA ASN A 77 20.77 -5.19 43.35
C ASN A 77 20.86 -6.71 43.60
N THR A 78 20.03 -7.50 42.91
CA THR A 78 20.40 -8.71 42.14
C THR A 78 19.14 -9.48 41.76
N GLY A 79 18.88 -9.56 40.45
CA GLY A 79 17.85 -10.41 39.87
C GLY A 79 17.57 -9.95 38.45
N GLY A 80 18.47 -10.30 37.53
CA GLY A 80 18.30 -10.03 36.10
C GLY A 80 16.99 -10.67 35.63
N GLY A 81 15.97 -9.85 35.41
CA GLY A 81 14.80 -10.24 34.64
C GLY A 81 15.29 -10.44 33.21
N THR A 82 15.36 -11.70 32.79
CA THR A 82 15.55 -12.06 31.39
C THR A 82 14.45 -11.36 30.59
N SER A 83 14.82 -10.45 29.69
CA SER A 83 13.85 -9.86 28.77
C SER A 83 13.37 -10.98 27.84
N CYS A 84 12.10 -11.36 27.95
CA CYS A 84 11.50 -12.41 27.13
C CYS A 84 11.16 -11.95 25.69
N GLY A 85 11.53 -10.73 25.30
CA GLY A 85 11.17 -10.17 23.99
C GLY A 85 9.65 -10.22 23.78
N ASN A 86 9.20 -10.80 22.67
CA ASN A 86 7.79 -10.97 22.32
C ASN A 86 7.12 -12.21 22.94
N LEU A 87 7.81 -12.93 23.83
CA LEU A 87 7.28 -14.10 24.52
C LEU A 87 6.80 -13.70 25.92
N THR A 88 5.84 -14.44 26.45
CA THR A 88 5.31 -14.23 27.79
C THR A 88 6.30 -14.76 28.82
N ASP A 89 6.68 -13.93 29.80
CA ASP A 89 7.50 -14.35 30.95
C ASP A 89 6.68 -15.22 31.90
N CYS A 90 7.07 -16.48 32.00
CA CYS A 90 6.46 -17.49 32.87
C CYS A 90 7.15 -17.62 34.23
N GLY A 91 8.06 -16.70 34.55
CA GLY A 91 8.83 -16.68 35.78
C GLY A 91 10.04 -17.62 35.74
N GLY A 92 11.02 -17.36 36.59
CA GLY A 92 12.24 -18.19 36.71
C GLY A 92 13.15 -18.15 35.48
N GLY A 93 12.99 -17.15 34.59
CA GLY A 93 13.73 -17.03 33.35
C GLY A 93 13.19 -17.90 32.20
N VAL A 94 11.96 -18.41 32.33
CA VAL A 94 11.28 -19.19 31.29
C VAL A 94 10.37 -18.28 30.48
N CYS A 95 10.60 -18.20 29.17
CA CYS A 95 9.79 -17.44 28.23
C CYS A 95 9.00 -18.41 27.35
N ALA A 96 7.70 -18.19 27.17
CA ALA A 96 6.84 -19.05 26.37
C ALA A 96 6.00 -18.27 25.34
N ASP A 97 5.81 -18.86 24.17
CA ASP A 97 4.89 -18.32 23.16
C ASP A 97 3.47 -18.71 23.55
N THR A 98 2.75 -17.84 24.26
CA THR A 98 1.39 -18.16 24.68
C THR A 98 0.40 -18.28 23.53
N ASN A 99 0.76 -17.93 22.30
CA ASN A 99 -0.12 -18.09 21.14
C ASN A 99 0.00 -19.47 20.49
N ASN A 100 1.16 -20.12 20.58
CA ASN A 100 1.45 -21.36 19.84
C ASN A 100 2.17 -22.45 20.64
N ASP A 101 2.49 -22.22 21.91
CA ASP A 101 3.09 -23.21 22.81
C ASP A 101 1.99 -24.06 23.49
N PRO A 102 1.87 -25.36 23.17
CA PRO A 102 0.88 -26.25 23.77
C PRO A 102 1.09 -26.46 25.27
N ALA A 103 2.25 -26.13 25.84
CA ALA A 103 2.49 -26.20 27.28
C ALA A 103 2.09 -24.90 28.02
N ASN A 104 1.86 -23.82 27.29
CA ASN A 104 1.66 -22.47 27.83
C ASN A 104 0.59 -21.69 27.06
N CYS A 105 -0.50 -22.34 26.63
CA CYS A 105 -1.44 -21.77 25.67
C CYS A 105 -2.39 -20.74 26.30
N GLY A 106 -2.38 -19.50 25.82
CA GLY A 106 -3.15 -18.36 26.35
C GLY A 106 -2.62 -17.82 27.68
N ALA A 107 -1.91 -18.63 28.46
CA ALA A 107 -1.23 -18.25 29.69
C ALA A 107 -0.13 -19.25 30.04
N CYS A 108 0.88 -18.79 30.78
CA CYS A 108 1.95 -19.64 31.31
C CYS A 108 1.40 -20.83 32.12
N GLY A 109 1.91 -22.03 31.83
CA GLY A 109 1.50 -23.28 32.47
C GLY A 109 0.11 -23.80 32.07
N ASN A 110 -0.61 -23.12 31.17
CA ASN A 110 -1.88 -23.62 30.64
C ASN A 110 -1.63 -24.63 29.50
N ALA A 111 -1.36 -25.88 29.87
CA ALA A 111 -1.08 -26.93 28.90
C ALA A 111 -2.38 -27.46 28.24
N CYS A 112 -2.37 -27.58 26.92
CA CYS A 112 -3.44 -28.21 26.15
C CYS A 112 -3.53 -29.71 26.43
N GLN A 113 -4.72 -30.30 26.29
CA GLN A 113 -4.92 -31.73 26.51
C GLN A 113 -4.16 -32.55 25.45
N GLN A 114 -3.93 -33.83 25.75
CA GLN A 114 -3.24 -34.72 24.83
C GLN A 114 -4.01 -34.82 23.50
N GLY A 115 -3.37 -34.36 22.41
CA GLY A 115 -3.97 -34.33 21.07
C GLY A 115 -4.56 -32.98 20.65
N GLU A 116 -4.51 -31.96 21.51
CA GLU A 116 -4.87 -30.58 21.19
C GLU A 116 -3.66 -29.73 20.79
N PHE A 117 -3.91 -28.67 20.05
CA PHE A 117 -2.95 -27.70 19.54
C PHE A 117 -3.20 -26.33 20.18
N CYS A 118 -2.15 -25.57 20.40
CA CYS A 118 -2.28 -24.15 20.75
C CYS A 118 -2.27 -23.31 19.47
N SER A 119 -3.32 -22.52 19.27
CA SER A 119 -3.40 -21.57 18.16
C SER A 119 -4.12 -20.30 18.64
N GLN A 120 -3.50 -19.14 18.42
CA GLN A 120 -4.02 -17.83 18.86
C GLN A 120 -4.37 -17.79 20.35
N GLY A 121 -3.61 -18.53 21.17
CA GLY A 121 -3.80 -18.57 22.62
C GLY A 121 -4.97 -19.41 23.10
N ALA A 122 -5.54 -20.25 22.24
CA ALA A 122 -6.58 -21.21 22.60
C ALA A 122 -6.17 -22.65 22.25
N CYS A 123 -6.48 -23.58 23.15
CA CYS A 123 -6.36 -25.01 22.89
C CYS A 123 -7.53 -25.48 22.01
N GLY A 124 -7.24 -26.25 20.97
CA GLY A 124 -8.25 -26.82 20.09
C GLY A 124 -7.81 -28.10 19.40
N SER A 125 -8.75 -28.87 18.88
CA SER A 125 -8.48 -30.15 18.17
C SER A 125 -7.97 -29.97 16.74
N SER A 126 -7.84 -28.72 16.26
CA SER A 126 -7.40 -28.37 14.92
C SER A 126 -6.74 -26.99 14.90
N CYS A 127 -5.89 -26.76 13.90
CA CYS A 127 -5.28 -25.46 13.65
C CYS A 127 -6.27 -24.49 12.97
N GLY A 128 -6.33 -23.25 13.45
CA GLY A 128 -7.19 -22.18 12.91
C GLY A 128 -6.47 -21.31 11.87
N GLY A 129 -7.23 -20.54 11.09
CA GLY A 129 -6.68 -19.47 10.24
C GLY A 129 -5.79 -19.94 9.08
N GLY A 130 -6.09 -21.08 8.45
CA GLY A 130 -5.34 -21.55 7.27
C GLY A 130 -4.00 -22.22 7.59
N THR A 131 -3.63 -22.37 8.86
CA THR A 131 -2.42 -23.07 9.30
C THR A 131 -2.62 -24.59 9.35
N ILE A 132 -1.54 -25.36 9.22
CA ILE A 132 -1.57 -26.84 9.26
C ILE A 132 -0.96 -27.40 10.54
N ALA A 133 -1.42 -28.57 10.95
CA ALA A 133 -0.92 -29.28 12.11
C ALA A 133 0.40 -30.00 11.80
N CYS A 134 1.51 -29.50 12.35
CA CYS A 134 2.81 -30.14 12.29
C CYS A 134 3.27 -30.56 13.69
N ASN A 135 3.09 -31.85 14.00
CA ASN A 135 3.24 -32.42 15.34
C ASN A 135 2.26 -31.83 16.36
N ALA A 136 2.73 -31.10 17.38
CA ALA A 136 1.88 -30.43 18.37
C ALA A 136 1.75 -28.92 18.11
N LYS A 137 2.24 -28.42 16.97
CA LYS A 137 2.25 -26.99 16.62
C LYS A 137 1.44 -26.73 15.36
N CYS A 138 0.77 -25.58 15.35
CA CYS A 138 0.19 -25.03 14.14
C CYS A 138 1.25 -24.19 13.44
N VAL A 139 1.50 -24.48 12.16
CA VAL A 139 2.45 -23.74 11.34
C VAL A 139 1.77 -23.26 10.07
N ASP A 140 2.13 -22.06 9.63
CA ASP A 140 1.66 -21.56 8.34
C ASP A 140 2.54 -22.13 7.23
N ALA A 141 2.09 -23.22 6.64
CA ALA A 141 2.80 -23.85 5.53
C ALA A 141 2.87 -22.98 4.28
N GLN A 142 2.17 -21.85 4.19
CA GLN A 142 2.28 -20.94 3.05
C GLN A 142 3.58 -20.12 3.10
N ILE A 143 4.13 -19.88 4.29
CA ILE A 143 5.24 -18.93 4.49
C ILE A 143 6.36 -19.44 5.40
N ASP A 144 6.16 -20.55 6.12
CA ASP A 144 7.18 -21.15 6.99
C ASP A 144 8.25 -21.90 6.17
N PRO A 145 9.51 -21.41 6.10
CA PRO A 145 10.59 -22.06 5.37
C PRO A 145 10.97 -23.45 5.89
N SER A 146 10.54 -23.82 7.10
CA SER A 146 10.78 -25.14 7.69
C SER A 146 9.64 -26.13 7.48
N ASN A 147 8.48 -25.67 7.01
CA ASN A 147 7.26 -26.47 6.85
C ASN A 147 6.49 -26.10 5.56
N CYS A 148 7.22 -25.81 4.49
CA CYS A 148 6.67 -25.16 3.31
C CYS A 148 5.78 -26.08 2.48
N GLY A 149 4.50 -25.79 2.37
CA GLY A 149 3.49 -26.61 1.68
C GLY A 149 3.12 -27.91 2.42
N SER A 150 4.00 -28.43 3.27
CA SER A 150 3.75 -29.59 4.12
C SER A 150 4.74 -29.64 5.30
N CYS A 151 4.36 -30.35 6.36
CA CYS A 151 5.18 -30.51 7.55
C CYS A 151 6.56 -31.10 7.25
N GLY A 152 7.61 -30.43 7.74
CA GLY A 152 8.99 -30.85 7.56
C GLY A 152 9.55 -30.67 6.15
N ASN A 153 8.82 -30.03 5.23
CA ASN A 153 9.37 -29.63 3.94
C ASN A 153 10.20 -28.34 4.12
N VAL A 154 11.48 -28.52 4.40
CA VAL A 154 12.43 -27.42 4.63
C VAL A 154 12.95 -26.90 3.30
N CYS A 155 12.85 -25.60 3.08
CA CYS A 155 13.39 -24.94 1.90
C CYS A 155 14.93 -24.98 1.88
N GLY A 156 15.50 -25.09 0.68
CA GLY A 156 16.95 -25.11 0.49
C GLY A 156 17.62 -23.81 0.94
N GLN A 157 18.94 -23.83 1.11
CA GLN A 157 19.70 -22.64 1.48
C GLN A 157 19.52 -21.54 0.42
N GLY A 158 18.97 -20.38 0.82
CA GLY A 158 18.67 -19.25 -0.07
C GLY A 158 17.28 -19.29 -0.73
N GLU A 159 16.46 -20.28 -0.39
CA GLU A 159 15.05 -20.33 -0.78
C GLU A 159 14.16 -19.79 0.33
N VAL A 160 13.04 -19.18 -0.05
CA VAL A 160 11.96 -18.81 0.88
C VAL A 160 10.76 -19.69 0.64
N CYS A 161 9.92 -19.83 1.66
CA CYS A 161 8.59 -20.38 1.47
C CYS A 161 7.62 -19.29 1.05
N SER A 162 6.99 -19.45 -0.11
CA SER A 162 5.93 -18.57 -0.57
C SER A 162 4.82 -19.39 -1.19
N LEU A 163 3.61 -19.17 -0.71
CA LEU A 163 2.40 -19.94 -1.00
C LEU A 163 2.61 -21.47 -0.99
N GLY A 164 3.40 -21.95 -0.03
CA GLY A 164 3.63 -23.38 0.17
C GLY A 164 4.60 -24.03 -0.81
N GLN A 165 5.40 -23.23 -1.51
CA GLN A 165 6.50 -23.72 -2.34
C GLN A 165 7.83 -23.09 -1.95
N CYS A 166 8.85 -23.93 -1.86
CA CYS A 166 10.22 -23.48 -1.74
C CYS A 166 10.71 -23.00 -3.10
N GLY A 167 11.23 -21.78 -3.14
CA GLY A 167 11.79 -21.21 -4.36
C GLY A 167 12.94 -20.27 -4.06
N VAL A 168 13.91 -20.22 -4.98
CA VAL A 168 14.98 -19.22 -4.97
C VAL A 168 14.35 -17.86 -5.22
N LEU A 169 14.10 -17.13 -4.13
CA LEU A 169 13.83 -15.71 -4.18
C LEU A 169 15.17 -15.00 -4.21
N CYS A 170 15.51 -14.47 -5.37
CA CYS A 170 16.67 -13.61 -5.50
C CYS A 170 16.47 -12.37 -4.62
N SER A 171 17.15 -12.38 -3.47
CA SER A 171 17.00 -11.35 -2.44
C SER A 171 17.54 -10.00 -2.95
N GLY A 172 17.00 -8.90 -2.43
CA GLY A 172 17.44 -7.56 -2.83
C GLY A 172 17.02 -7.15 -4.24
N GLY A 173 16.02 -7.79 -4.83
CA GLY A 173 15.48 -7.43 -6.14
C GLY A 173 16.29 -7.88 -7.35
N SER A 174 17.23 -8.80 -7.14
CA SER A 174 18.00 -9.41 -8.22
C SER A 174 17.13 -10.36 -9.07
N THR A 175 17.48 -10.51 -10.35
CA THR A 175 16.79 -11.36 -11.32
C THR A 175 17.44 -12.74 -11.39
N LYS A 176 16.65 -13.80 -11.47
CA LYS A 176 17.17 -15.16 -11.69
C LYS A 176 17.68 -15.31 -13.12
N CYS A 177 19.00 -15.36 -13.29
CA CYS A 177 19.68 -15.62 -14.55
C CYS A 177 20.27 -17.03 -14.55
N GLY A 178 19.49 -18.00 -15.04
CA GLY A 178 19.84 -19.42 -14.98
C GLY A 178 19.79 -19.94 -13.55
N ALA A 179 20.95 -20.36 -13.01
CA ALA A 179 21.11 -20.83 -11.63
C ALA A 179 21.63 -19.74 -10.67
N ALA A 180 21.88 -18.52 -11.16
CA ALA A 180 22.41 -17.42 -10.36
C ALA A 180 21.36 -16.31 -10.18
N CYS A 181 21.39 -15.65 -9.03
CA CYS A 181 20.71 -14.38 -8.82
C CYS A 181 21.64 -13.24 -9.22
N VAL A 182 21.19 -12.41 -10.14
CA VAL A 182 21.99 -11.34 -10.72
C VAL A 182 21.20 -10.04 -10.64
N ASP A 183 21.83 -8.99 -10.12
CA ASP A 183 21.22 -7.67 -10.16
C ASP A 183 21.31 -7.09 -11.58
N THR A 184 20.23 -7.24 -12.35
CA THR A 184 20.15 -6.71 -13.71
C THR A 184 20.13 -5.19 -13.77
N GLN A 185 20.05 -4.49 -12.63
CA GLN A 185 20.11 -3.03 -12.57
C GLN A 185 21.54 -2.49 -12.47
N SER A 186 22.49 -3.31 -12.02
CA SER A 186 23.86 -2.88 -11.74
C SER A 186 24.96 -3.81 -12.25
N ASP A 187 24.64 -5.04 -12.68
CA ASP A 187 25.59 -5.97 -13.27
C ASP A 187 25.83 -5.66 -14.77
N PRO A 188 27.03 -5.21 -15.16
CA PRO A 188 27.36 -4.94 -16.56
C PRO A 188 27.33 -6.19 -17.45
N ALA A 189 27.34 -7.41 -16.90
CA ALA A 189 27.21 -8.64 -17.67
C ALA A 189 25.74 -9.04 -17.95
N ASN A 190 24.78 -8.42 -17.26
CA ASN A 190 23.35 -8.79 -17.29
C ASN A 190 22.44 -7.55 -17.21
N CYS A 191 22.83 -6.45 -17.82
CA CYS A 191 22.19 -5.15 -17.66
C CYS A 191 20.83 -5.08 -18.37
N GLY A 192 19.76 -4.82 -17.62
CA GLY A 192 18.38 -4.74 -18.08
C GLY A 192 17.71 -6.12 -18.28
N ALA A 193 18.48 -7.15 -18.63
CA ALA A 193 18.03 -8.53 -18.71
C ALA A 193 19.21 -9.51 -18.64
N CYS A 194 18.93 -10.75 -18.25
CA CYS A 194 19.93 -11.83 -18.21
C CYS A 194 20.66 -12.01 -19.54
N GLY A 195 22.00 -12.08 -19.47
CA GLY A 195 22.87 -12.23 -20.64
C GLY A 195 23.08 -10.97 -21.47
N THR A 196 22.50 -9.82 -21.08
CA THR A 196 22.67 -8.54 -21.79
C THR A 196 23.91 -7.83 -21.25
N ALA A 197 25.06 -8.09 -21.85
CA ALA A 197 26.30 -7.43 -21.44
C ALA A 197 26.44 -6.02 -22.03
N CYS A 198 26.90 -5.07 -21.21
CA CYS A 198 27.31 -3.75 -21.65
C CYS A 198 28.60 -3.79 -22.49
N ASN A 199 28.83 -2.76 -23.32
CA ASN A 199 30.07 -2.66 -24.06
C ASN A 199 31.26 -2.49 -23.10
N ALA A 200 32.46 -2.81 -23.59
CA ALA A 200 33.66 -2.63 -22.80
C ALA A 200 33.84 -1.15 -22.38
N GLY A 201 33.84 -0.90 -21.07
CA GLY A 201 33.97 0.44 -20.48
C GLY A 201 32.65 1.10 -20.07
N ASP A 202 31.50 0.58 -20.53
CA ASP A 202 30.18 1.03 -20.08
C ASP A 202 29.85 0.42 -18.71
N VAL A 203 28.99 1.11 -17.95
CA VAL A 203 28.48 0.66 -16.66
C VAL A 203 26.98 0.43 -16.72
N CYS A 204 26.49 -0.53 -15.93
CA CYS A 204 25.05 -0.75 -15.80
C CYS A 204 24.49 0.16 -14.72
N VAL A 205 23.56 1.03 -15.10
CA VAL A 205 22.86 1.92 -14.17
C VAL A 205 21.37 1.83 -14.45
N SER A 206 20.62 1.37 -13.46
CA SER A 206 19.16 1.20 -13.55
C SER A 206 18.74 0.40 -14.80
N GLY A 207 19.52 -0.65 -15.10
CA GLY A 207 19.20 -1.59 -16.17
C GLY A 207 19.51 -1.09 -17.58
N ALA A 208 20.20 0.05 -17.69
CA ALA A 208 20.71 0.58 -18.94
C ALA A 208 22.25 0.66 -18.92
N CYS A 209 22.87 0.23 -20.01
CA CYS A 209 24.30 0.44 -20.23
C CYS A 209 24.53 1.91 -20.58
N VAL A 210 25.31 2.60 -19.76
CA VAL A 210 25.68 4.01 -19.96
C VAL A 210 27.19 4.14 -20.05
N GLY A 211 27.66 4.96 -20.99
CA GLY A 211 29.09 5.25 -21.17
C GLY A 211 29.63 6.34 -20.23
N THR A 212 28.74 7.03 -19.51
CA THR A 212 29.09 8.02 -18.49
C THR A 212 28.11 7.90 -17.34
N CYS A 213 28.62 7.93 -16.10
CA CYS A 213 27.79 7.93 -14.91
C CYS A 213 26.84 9.15 -14.82
N PRO A 214 25.66 8.99 -14.17
CA PRO A 214 24.76 10.11 -13.91
C PRO A 214 25.45 11.25 -13.17
N SER A 215 24.96 12.47 -13.39
CA SER A 215 25.47 13.67 -12.74
C SER A 215 25.52 13.50 -11.21
N GLY A 216 26.66 13.86 -10.60
CA GLY A 216 26.90 13.68 -9.15
C GLY A 216 27.62 12.39 -8.79
N THR A 217 27.82 11.46 -9.73
CA THR A 217 28.55 10.20 -9.48
C THR A 217 29.74 10.06 -10.42
N THR A 218 30.77 9.32 -10.01
CA THR A 218 31.99 9.06 -10.77
C THR A 218 32.11 7.58 -11.09
N GLN A 219 32.56 7.26 -12.30
CA GLN A 219 32.79 5.88 -12.70
C GLN A 219 34.04 5.32 -12.00
N CYS A 220 33.81 4.42 -11.02
CA CYS A 220 34.85 3.69 -10.32
C CYS A 220 34.85 2.24 -10.79
N GLY A 221 35.61 1.98 -11.87
CA GLY A 221 35.62 0.70 -12.55
C GLY A 221 34.28 0.45 -13.27
N ASN A 222 33.53 -0.55 -12.79
CA ASN A 222 32.28 -1.01 -13.38
C ASN A 222 31.02 -0.43 -12.71
N GLN A 223 31.18 0.50 -11.76
CA GLN A 223 30.07 1.11 -11.02
C GLN A 223 30.17 2.62 -10.97
N CYS A 224 29.00 3.27 -10.83
CA CYS A 224 28.90 4.68 -10.52
C CYS A 224 28.85 4.87 -9.02
N VAL A 225 29.83 5.60 -8.49
CA VAL A 225 30.00 5.82 -7.05
C VAL A 225 29.88 7.32 -6.76
N ASP A 226 29.17 7.67 -5.70
CA ASP A 226 29.20 9.03 -5.16
C ASP A 226 30.48 9.24 -4.34
N ILE A 227 31.47 9.84 -4.99
CA ILE A 227 32.77 10.14 -4.39
C ILE A 227 32.71 11.26 -3.36
N SER A 228 31.56 11.93 -3.18
CA SER A 228 31.43 13.00 -2.19
C SER A 228 31.14 12.47 -0.77
N GLY A 229 30.56 11.27 -0.65
CA GLY A 229 30.21 10.63 0.62
C GLY A 229 30.72 9.19 0.80
N ASP A 230 31.19 8.52 -0.27
CA ASP A 230 31.71 7.16 -0.14
C ASP A 230 33.09 7.15 0.56
N LYS A 231 33.12 6.61 1.79
CA LYS A 231 34.32 6.43 2.61
C LYS A 231 35.45 5.69 1.88
N ASN A 232 35.15 4.79 0.94
CA ASN A 232 36.13 4.00 0.19
C ASN A 232 36.58 4.67 -1.13
N ASN A 233 35.88 5.71 -1.58
CA ASN A 233 36.10 6.37 -2.86
C ASN A 233 36.09 7.90 -2.73
N CYS A 234 36.61 8.43 -1.62
CA CYS A 234 36.40 9.82 -1.24
C CYS A 234 37.18 10.80 -2.12
N GLY A 235 36.47 11.68 -2.84
CA GLY A 235 37.03 12.66 -3.78
C GLY A 235 37.64 12.05 -5.05
N SER A 236 37.93 10.75 -5.06
CA SER A 236 38.41 9.98 -6.20
C SER A 236 38.27 8.48 -5.94
N CYS A 237 38.12 7.70 -7.01
CA CYS A 237 37.97 6.25 -6.92
C CYS A 237 39.15 5.58 -6.20
N GLY A 238 38.83 4.70 -5.24
CA GLY A 238 39.80 3.98 -4.42
C GLY A 238 40.50 4.81 -3.34
N ASN A 239 40.17 6.10 -3.18
CA ASN A 239 40.69 6.91 -2.07
C ASN A 239 39.90 6.65 -0.78
N ALA A 240 40.24 5.57 -0.09
CA ALA A 240 39.61 5.21 1.16
C ALA A 240 40.07 6.12 2.31
N CYS A 241 39.12 6.61 3.11
CA CYS A 241 39.41 7.45 4.26
C CYS A 241 40.08 6.68 5.40
N PRO A 242 41.09 7.28 6.06
CA PRO A 242 41.74 6.67 7.22
C PRO A 242 40.77 6.31 8.35
N ASN A 243 41.17 5.34 9.18
CA ASN A 243 40.36 4.91 10.33
C ASN A 243 39.98 6.10 11.22
N GLY A 244 38.68 6.21 11.53
CA GLY A 244 38.12 7.30 12.33
C GLY A 244 37.81 8.59 11.54
N GLN A 245 38.01 8.60 10.22
CA GLN A 245 37.56 9.66 9.32
C GLN A 245 36.46 9.15 8.38
N ASP A 246 35.59 10.05 7.96
CA ASP A 246 34.56 9.80 6.94
C ASP A 246 34.80 10.67 5.72
N CYS A 247 34.07 10.39 4.63
CA CYS A 247 34.13 11.21 3.44
C CYS A 247 33.17 12.38 3.57
N LEU A 248 33.72 13.59 3.68
CA LEU A 248 32.97 14.82 3.90
C LEU A 248 33.13 15.70 2.66
N ASN A 249 32.11 15.71 1.79
CA ASN A 249 32.11 16.45 0.53
C ASN A 249 33.36 16.17 -0.33
N GLY A 250 33.75 14.90 -0.43
CA GLY A 250 34.90 14.44 -1.21
C GLY A 250 36.26 14.65 -0.54
N THR A 251 36.31 14.98 0.75
CA THR A 251 37.55 15.06 1.53
C THR A 251 37.45 14.22 2.79
N CYS A 252 38.49 13.42 3.07
CA CYS A 252 38.54 12.66 4.31
C CYS A 252 38.76 13.58 5.52
N GLY A 253 37.88 13.48 6.52
CA GLY A 253 37.95 14.31 7.72
C GLY A 253 37.30 13.63 8.92
N THR A 254 37.65 14.09 10.11
CA THR A 254 36.92 13.71 11.32
C THR A 254 35.56 14.39 11.29
N CYS A 255 34.48 13.62 11.35
CA CYS A 255 33.17 14.21 11.33
C CYS A 255 32.80 14.85 12.68
N ASP A 256 32.29 16.06 12.65
CA ASP A 256 31.69 16.77 13.79
C ASP A 256 30.19 16.90 13.55
N SER A 257 29.41 16.07 14.25
CA SER A 257 27.94 15.99 14.10
C SER A 257 27.24 17.32 14.42
N SER A 258 27.90 18.23 15.16
CA SER A 258 27.32 19.54 15.44
C SER A 258 27.31 20.49 14.23
N THR A 259 28.17 20.24 13.24
CA THR A 259 28.36 21.12 12.09
C THR A 259 28.27 20.43 10.74
N THR A 260 28.33 19.09 10.73
CA THR A 260 28.43 18.26 9.53
C THR A 260 27.47 17.07 9.66
N ASP A 261 26.77 16.77 8.56
CA ASP A 261 26.02 15.53 8.37
C ASP A 261 27.04 14.40 8.18
N CYS A 262 27.12 13.50 9.16
CA CYS A 262 28.20 12.53 9.26
C CYS A 262 27.89 11.19 8.60
N ASP A 263 26.62 10.85 8.43
CA ASP A 263 26.17 9.61 7.81
C ASP A 263 25.57 9.83 6.40
N ASN A 264 25.52 11.08 5.95
CA ASN A 264 25.04 11.55 4.66
C ASN A 264 23.55 11.22 4.41
N ASP A 265 22.73 11.24 5.46
CA ASP A 265 21.29 11.02 5.34
C ASP A 265 20.50 12.31 5.02
N GLY A 266 21.20 13.45 4.96
CA GLY A 266 20.67 14.78 4.68
C GLY A 266 20.34 15.58 5.93
N TRP A 267 20.65 15.07 7.12
CA TRP A 267 20.40 15.70 8.40
C TRP A 267 21.68 15.85 9.21
N LYS A 268 21.70 16.86 10.08
CA LYS A 268 22.77 17.07 11.06
C LYS A 268 22.13 17.27 12.42
N ALA A 269 22.91 17.18 13.50
CA ALA A 269 22.40 17.39 14.85
C ALA A 269 21.60 18.70 15.04
N ALA A 270 21.98 19.79 14.37
CA ALA A 270 21.26 21.07 14.46
C ALA A 270 19.85 21.04 13.82
N ASP A 271 19.61 20.10 12.91
CA ASP A 271 18.32 19.85 12.26
C ASP A 271 17.48 18.80 13.01
N GLY A 272 17.94 18.35 14.18
CA GLY A 272 17.24 17.40 15.04
C GLY A 272 17.64 15.95 14.83
N ASP A 273 18.65 15.67 14.02
CA ASP A 273 19.22 14.32 13.97
C ASP A 273 19.89 13.96 15.30
N CYS A 274 19.54 12.78 15.79
CA CYS A 274 20.02 12.20 17.02
C CYS A 274 21.10 11.13 16.78
N CYS A 275 21.42 10.83 15.51
CA CYS A 275 22.24 9.69 15.13
C CYS A 275 23.19 9.93 13.94
N ASP A 276 23.96 11.01 13.96
CA ASP A 276 25.01 11.23 12.95
C ASP A 276 26.14 10.15 12.91
N LYS A 277 26.25 9.24 13.89
CA LYS A 277 27.36 8.26 13.98
C LYS A 277 26.94 6.90 14.52
N PRO A 278 27.61 5.80 14.11
CA PRO A 278 27.39 4.49 14.71
C PRO A 278 27.65 4.50 16.23
N GLY A 279 26.86 3.75 16.98
CA GLY A 279 27.02 3.63 18.44
C GLY A 279 25.71 3.42 19.17
N LEU A 280 25.30 4.42 19.97
CA LEU A 280 24.11 4.35 20.83
C LEU A 280 22.80 4.18 20.05
N CYS A 281 22.79 4.55 18.77
CA CYS A 281 21.65 4.43 17.85
C CYS A 281 21.86 3.34 16.79
N GLY A 282 22.75 2.37 17.06
CA GLY A 282 22.94 1.19 16.21
C GLY A 282 24.06 1.31 15.18
N ALA A 283 24.03 0.39 14.21
CA ALA A 283 25.08 0.25 13.19
C ALA A 283 24.80 1.04 11.89
N ASN A 284 23.57 1.49 11.68
CA ASN A 284 23.11 2.16 10.47
C ASN A 284 22.56 3.55 10.82
N PRO A 285 23.44 4.52 11.13
CA PRO A 285 23.03 5.85 11.56
C PRO A 285 22.07 6.56 10.60
N ALA A 286 22.30 6.42 9.29
CA ALA A 286 21.49 7.05 8.24
C ALA A 286 20.02 6.60 8.14
N LEU A 287 19.59 5.63 8.97
CA LEU A 287 18.19 5.22 9.08
C LEU A 287 17.45 5.95 10.22
N VAL A 288 18.15 6.77 10.98
CA VAL A 288 17.68 7.41 12.21
C VAL A 288 17.76 8.92 12.03
N ASN A 289 16.62 9.58 11.87
CA ASN A 289 16.50 11.03 11.72
C ASN A 289 15.04 11.46 11.89
N PRO A 290 14.72 12.76 12.03
CA PRO A 290 13.33 13.22 12.21
C PRO A 290 12.36 12.85 11.07
N GLY A 291 12.88 12.47 9.90
CA GLY A 291 12.11 11.99 8.76
C GLY A 291 11.78 10.49 8.78
N ALA A 292 12.34 9.72 9.72
CA ALA A 292 12.18 8.28 9.80
C ALA A 292 10.87 7.88 10.49
N TYR A 293 10.42 6.65 10.25
CA TYR A 293 9.36 6.02 11.03
C TYR A 293 9.99 5.15 12.13
N GLU A 294 9.29 5.01 13.25
CA GLU A 294 9.77 4.27 14.42
C GLU A 294 9.72 2.74 14.21
N VAL A 295 10.85 2.05 14.41
CA VAL A 295 10.95 0.59 14.29
C VAL A 295 10.91 -0.05 15.68
N VAL A 296 9.69 -0.30 16.17
CA VAL A 296 9.47 -0.83 17.51
C VAL A 296 10.21 -2.15 17.78
N GLY A 297 10.94 -2.17 18.89
CA GLY A 297 11.64 -3.32 19.45
C GLY A 297 13.13 -3.38 19.08
N ASN A 298 13.69 -2.33 18.45
CA ASN A 298 15.10 -2.25 18.10
C ASN A 298 15.95 -1.51 19.15
N GLY A 299 15.32 -0.86 20.16
CA GLY A 299 16.01 -0.11 21.22
C GLY A 299 16.55 1.24 20.77
N ILE A 300 16.13 1.75 19.62
CA ILE A 300 16.58 3.00 18.99
C ILE A 300 15.39 3.96 18.92
N ASP A 301 15.65 5.27 19.04
CA ASP A 301 14.69 6.33 18.74
C ASP A 301 14.88 6.71 17.27
N ASP A 302 14.27 5.95 16.35
CA ASP A 302 14.55 6.07 14.92
C ASP A 302 14.13 7.45 14.39
N ASN A 303 13.06 8.02 14.93
CA ASN A 303 12.50 9.29 14.47
C ASN A 303 12.96 10.51 15.30
N CYS A 304 13.94 10.32 16.20
CA CYS A 304 14.57 11.36 17.02
C CYS A 304 13.58 12.25 17.80
N ASN A 305 12.50 11.67 18.31
CA ASN A 305 11.47 12.41 19.05
C ASN A 305 11.61 12.31 20.58
N GLY A 306 12.63 11.59 21.05
CA GLY A 306 12.92 11.35 22.46
C GLY A 306 12.21 10.15 23.06
N LYS A 307 11.59 9.29 22.24
CA LYS A 307 10.91 8.06 22.68
C LYS A 307 11.49 6.86 21.95
N ILE A 308 11.99 5.91 22.73
CA ILE A 308 12.58 4.67 22.21
C ILE A 308 11.51 3.58 22.20
N ASP A 309 11.36 2.87 21.07
CA ASP A 309 10.44 1.74 20.88
C ASP A 309 8.98 2.04 21.25
N LEU A 310 8.58 3.31 21.17
CA LEU A 310 7.21 3.72 21.41
C LEU A 310 6.69 4.33 20.12
N PHE A 311 5.66 3.69 19.56
CA PHE A 311 4.88 4.31 18.49
C PHE A 311 4.53 5.75 18.85
N ASP A 312 4.69 6.66 17.90
CA ASP A 312 4.11 7.99 18.01
C ASP A 312 2.62 7.80 18.28
N LYS A 313 2.02 8.67 19.09
CA LYS A 313 0.60 8.52 19.44
C LYS A 313 -0.26 8.57 18.16
N GLU A 314 0.23 9.30 17.18
CA GLU A 314 -0.27 9.46 15.82
C GLU A 314 -0.14 8.19 14.96
N ASP A 315 0.75 7.26 15.33
CA ASP A 315 1.02 5.99 14.63
C ASP A 315 0.45 4.77 15.40
N ALA A 316 0.21 4.88 16.71
CA ALA A 316 -0.33 3.81 17.56
C ALA A 316 -1.85 3.84 17.72
N LEU A 317 -2.49 4.98 17.45
CA LEU A 317 -3.93 5.15 17.64
C LEU A 317 -4.60 5.32 16.28
N SER A 318 -5.62 4.49 16.01
CA SER A 318 -6.40 4.66 14.81
C SER A 318 -7.04 6.06 14.80
N CYS A 319 -6.86 6.78 13.69
CA CYS A 319 -7.28 8.16 13.51
C CYS A 319 -8.65 8.28 12.84
N ASP A 320 -9.29 7.14 12.61
CA ASP A 320 -10.49 6.96 11.81
C ASP A 320 -11.75 6.81 12.66
N THR A 321 -11.66 6.95 13.99
CA THR A 321 -12.83 6.93 14.88
C THR A 321 -13.69 8.17 14.65
N GLY A 322 -15.01 7.98 14.51
CA GLY A 322 -15.98 9.08 14.41
C GLY A 322 -16.00 9.80 13.07
N LEU A 323 -15.35 9.25 12.04
CA LEU A 323 -15.45 9.75 10.67
C LEU A 323 -16.89 9.64 10.16
N THR A 324 -17.31 10.66 9.41
CA THR A 324 -18.65 10.65 8.81
C THR A 324 -18.64 9.76 7.56
N SER A 325 -19.59 8.84 7.47
CA SER A 325 -19.65 7.85 6.41
C SER A 325 -19.70 8.41 4.97
N ASN A 326 -20.27 9.61 4.79
CA ASN A 326 -20.35 10.32 3.50
C ASN A 326 -19.45 11.59 3.46
N SER A 327 -18.37 11.62 4.24
CA SER A 327 -17.46 12.78 4.31
C SER A 327 -17.09 13.30 2.93
N THR A 328 -17.08 14.62 2.72
CA THR A 328 -16.68 15.23 1.45
C THR A 328 -15.19 15.52 1.36
N THR A 329 -14.39 15.16 2.37
CA THR A 329 -12.97 15.47 2.43
C THR A 329 -12.12 14.25 2.14
N GLY A 330 -11.17 14.33 1.19
CA GLY A 330 -10.29 13.22 0.88
C GLY A 330 -9.42 12.77 2.07
N ALA A 331 -9.09 13.69 2.98
CA ALA A 331 -8.30 13.40 4.17
C ALA A 331 -8.99 12.39 5.12
N ASP A 332 -10.32 12.41 5.21
CA ASP A 332 -11.04 11.41 6.01
C ASP A 332 -10.96 10.01 5.37
N TYR A 333 -10.93 9.91 4.04
CA TYR A 333 -10.70 8.64 3.34
C TYR A 333 -9.27 8.15 3.50
N ALA A 334 -8.28 9.06 3.52
CA ALA A 334 -6.91 8.68 3.84
C ALA A 334 -6.79 8.11 5.26
N LYS A 335 -7.47 8.71 6.25
CA LYS A 335 -7.52 8.17 7.62
C LYS A 335 -8.19 6.80 7.69
N ALA A 336 -9.34 6.63 7.02
CA ALA A 336 -10.04 5.35 6.92
C ALA A 336 -9.28 4.29 6.10
N LEU A 337 -8.21 4.67 5.40
CA LEU A 337 -7.27 3.73 4.75
C LEU A 337 -6.11 3.35 5.70
N GLY A 338 -5.98 4.00 6.86
CA GLY A 338 -4.87 3.83 7.81
C GLY A 338 -3.82 4.95 7.79
N ILE A 339 -4.00 6.01 7.00
CA ILE A 339 -3.02 7.11 6.89
C ILE A 339 -3.37 8.21 7.90
N CYS A 340 -2.76 8.13 9.09
CA CYS A 340 -3.11 8.99 10.23
C CYS A 340 -2.24 10.24 10.39
N ARG A 341 -0.99 10.18 9.94
CA ARG A 341 -0.06 11.29 10.04
C ARG A 341 -0.20 12.25 8.87
N SER A 342 -0.13 13.56 9.14
CA SER A 342 -0.05 14.60 8.10
C SER A 342 1.29 15.31 8.16
N THR A 343 1.76 15.82 7.01
CA THR A 343 3.00 16.57 6.88
C THR A 343 2.87 17.67 5.83
N GLN A 344 3.88 18.54 5.75
CA GLN A 344 3.93 19.61 4.75
C GLN A 344 4.90 19.24 3.62
N GLU A 345 4.54 19.60 2.39
CA GLU A 345 5.37 19.35 1.21
C GLU A 345 6.74 20.04 1.29
N ALA A 346 6.79 21.25 1.86
CA ALA A 346 8.01 22.02 2.07
C ALA A 346 7.94 22.81 3.39
N PRO A 347 8.21 22.18 4.54
CA PRO A 347 8.19 22.86 5.82
C PRO A 347 9.33 23.89 5.94
N ALA A 348 9.15 24.88 6.82
CA ALA A 348 10.11 25.97 7.00
C ALA A 348 11.44 25.51 7.64
N ASN A 349 11.39 24.52 8.54
CA ASN A 349 12.57 23.95 9.18
C ASN A 349 12.74 22.49 8.75
N LEU A 350 14.00 22.04 8.65
CA LEU A 350 14.28 20.67 8.24
C LEU A 350 13.70 19.66 9.24
N LYS A 351 13.82 19.86 10.56
CA LYS A 351 13.17 19.06 11.63
C LYS A 351 11.67 18.79 11.47
N ASP A 352 10.97 19.67 10.78
CA ASP A 352 9.53 19.52 10.56
C ASP A 352 9.24 18.69 9.28
N LYS A 353 10.27 18.31 8.52
CA LYS A 353 10.23 17.48 7.30
C LYS A 353 10.03 16.00 7.60
N THR A 354 9.00 15.74 8.37
CA THR A 354 8.53 14.38 8.71
C THR A 354 7.71 13.77 7.57
N TRP A 355 7.34 12.51 7.71
CA TRP A 355 6.54 11.75 6.74
C TRP A 355 5.03 11.85 7.00
N GLY A 356 4.23 11.37 6.04
CA GLY A 356 2.77 11.32 6.16
C GLY A 356 2.03 11.97 4.99
N LEU A 357 0.72 12.20 5.20
CA LEU A 357 -0.19 12.78 4.22
C LEU A 357 0.10 14.27 3.95
N ILE A 358 0.30 14.59 2.68
CA ILE A 358 0.41 15.97 2.19
C ILE A 358 -0.94 16.45 1.67
N GLU A 359 -1.62 15.61 0.88
CA GLU A 359 -2.86 15.97 0.20
C GLU A 359 -3.68 14.71 -0.08
N ALA A 360 -5.00 14.79 0.04
CA ALA A 360 -5.92 13.76 -0.39
C ALA A 360 -7.15 14.37 -1.09
N GLU A 361 -7.54 13.78 -2.22
CA GLU A 361 -8.63 14.26 -3.06
C GLU A 361 -9.52 13.12 -3.55
N LEU A 362 -10.81 13.44 -3.73
CA LEU A 362 -11.80 12.57 -4.37
C LEU A 362 -12.07 13.10 -5.78
N LEU A 363 -11.72 12.30 -6.78
CA LEU A 363 -11.69 12.70 -8.18
C LEU A 363 -12.39 11.66 -9.07
N ARG A 364 -12.61 12.02 -10.34
CA ARG A 364 -12.88 11.07 -11.42
C ARG A 364 -11.57 10.62 -12.07
N ALA A 365 -11.60 9.58 -12.90
CA ALA A 365 -10.41 9.02 -13.54
C ALA A 365 -9.69 9.98 -14.52
N ASP A 366 -10.40 11.02 -15.01
CA ASP A 366 -9.81 12.12 -15.80
C ASP A 366 -9.18 13.24 -14.94
N GLY A 367 -9.14 13.05 -13.61
CA GLY A 367 -8.56 13.98 -12.65
C GLY A 367 -9.42 15.21 -12.35
N THR A 368 -10.68 15.25 -12.81
CA THR A 368 -11.65 16.29 -12.42
C THR A 368 -12.32 15.96 -11.08
N PRO A 369 -12.94 16.93 -10.39
CA PRO A 369 -13.65 16.67 -9.12
C PRO A 369 -14.71 15.57 -9.25
N LEU A 370 -14.88 14.75 -8.20
CA LEU A 370 -15.87 13.67 -8.17
C LEU A 370 -17.30 14.22 -8.38
N GLY A 371 -17.96 13.71 -9.43
CA GLY A 371 -19.29 14.19 -9.86
C GLY A 371 -20.44 13.70 -8.98
N ASP A 372 -20.45 12.40 -8.63
CA ASP A 372 -21.41 11.83 -7.70
C ASP A 372 -20.72 11.44 -6.39
N GLN A 373 -21.08 12.11 -5.30
CA GLN A 373 -20.53 11.84 -3.98
C GLN A 373 -21.02 10.52 -3.38
N ARG A 374 -22.02 9.87 -3.98
CA ARG A 374 -22.52 8.56 -3.54
C ARG A 374 -21.61 7.41 -3.95
N ALA A 375 -20.68 7.63 -4.88
CA ALA A 375 -19.69 6.66 -5.34
C ALA A 375 -18.62 6.30 -4.29
N LYS A 376 -18.67 6.90 -3.11
CA LYS A 376 -17.68 6.72 -2.04
C LYS A 376 -18.33 6.67 -0.67
N SER A 377 -17.77 5.91 0.26
CA SER A 377 -18.22 5.86 1.65
C SER A 377 -17.11 5.44 2.62
N ILE A 378 -17.26 5.75 3.91
CA ILE A 378 -16.42 5.29 5.02
C ILE A 378 -17.29 4.39 5.92
N ARG A 379 -16.78 3.22 6.30
CA ARG A 379 -17.60 2.17 6.93
C ARG A 379 -16.85 1.40 8.01
N ASP A 380 -17.53 1.13 9.11
CA ASP A 380 -17.06 0.27 10.19
C ASP A 380 -17.29 -1.23 9.96
N LYS A 381 -18.03 -1.55 8.89
CA LYS A 381 -18.25 -2.89 8.36
C LYS A 381 -18.83 -2.83 6.95
N PHE A 382 -18.69 -3.91 6.20
CA PHE A 382 -19.36 -4.10 4.92
C PHE A 382 -20.07 -5.46 4.91
N GLY A 383 -21.37 -5.41 4.63
CA GLY A 383 -22.26 -6.53 4.87
C GLY A 383 -22.23 -7.05 6.31
N ASN A 384 -22.44 -8.36 6.45
CA ASN A 384 -22.56 -9.01 7.75
C ASN A 384 -21.21 -9.45 8.33
N SER A 385 -20.21 -9.68 7.48
CA SER A 385 -19.01 -10.44 7.85
C SER A 385 -17.70 -9.66 7.70
N ILE A 386 -17.65 -8.64 6.84
CA ILE A 386 -16.39 -7.95 6.54
C ILE A 386 -16.24 -6.74 7.47
N THR A 387 -15.17 -6.75 8.25
CA THR A 387 -14.78 -5.64 9.13
C THR A 387 -13.46 -5.03 8.65
N PRO A 388 -13.17 -3.78 9.05
CA PRO A 388 -11.84 -3.19 8.88
C PRO A 388 -10.73 -4.12 9.40
N ILE A 389 -9.62 -4.17 8.67
CA ILE A 389 -8.36 -4.82 9.04
C ILE A 389 -7.66 -3.99 10.11
N GLU A 390 -7.70 -2.67 9.96
CA GLU A 390 -7.06 -1.73 10.87
C GLU A 390 -8.05 -0.66 11.33
N GLY A 391 -7.90 -0.20 12.57
CA GLY A 391 -8.75 0.84 13.11
C GLY A 391 -10.23 0.43 13.22
N ASN A 392 -11.11 1.39 12.95
CA ASN A 392 -12.56 1.25 13.13
C ASN A 392 -13.32 1.43 11.82
N ASN A 393 -12.68 1.89 10.74
CA ASN A 393 -13.33 2.19 9.48
C ASN A 393 -12.43 1.84 8.30
N MET A 394 -13.07 1.45 7.19
CA MET A 394 -12.45 1.23 5.88
C MET A 394 -13.08 2.15 4.84
N VAL A 395 -12.38 2.34 3.72
CA VAL A 395 -12.87 3.07 2.55
C VAL A 395 -13.69 2.15 1.66
N VAL A 396 -14.77 2.68 1.11
CA VAL A 396 -15.56 2.06 0.04
C VAL A 396 -15.56 2.98 -1.17
N LEU A 397 -15.12 2.48 -2.32
CA LEU A 397 -15.23 3.14 -3.62
C LEU A 397 -16.09 2.27 -4.53
N SER A 398 -17.02 2.84 -5.29
CA SER A 398 -17.88 2.09 -6.20
C SER A 398 -18.06 2.84 -7.51
N SER A 399 -18.12 2.10 -8.63
CA SER A 399 -18.64 2.65 -9.88
C SER A 399 -20.16 2.85 -9.87
N GLY A 400 -20.83 2.43 -8.79
CA GLY A 400 -22.23 2.73 -8.51
C GLY A 400 -22.39 3.58 -7.25
N ILE A 401 -23.40 3.26 -6.44
CA ILE A 401 -23.65 3.94 -5.16
C ILE A 401 -22.99 3.16 -4.02
N ALA A 402 -21.83 3.61 -3.54
CA ALA A 402 -21.25 3.10 -2.28
C ALA A 402 -22.11 3.46 -1.05
N ALA A 403 -22.76 4.63 -1.05
CA ALA A 403 -23.71 5.05 -0.02
C ALA A 403 -24.53 6.28 -0.42
N ASP A 404 -25.81 6.34 -0.02
CA ASP A 404 -26.58 7.59 0.05
C ASP A 404 -26.61 8.19 1.48
N ASN A 405 -26.95 9.48 1.58
CA ASN A 405 -26.95 10.24 2.85
C ASN A 405 -27.96 9.73 3.92
N SER A 406 -28.87 8.84 3.54
CA SER A 406 -29.94 8.31 4.39
C SER A 406 -29.75 6.84 4.76
N GLN A 407 -28.78 6.15 4.16
CA GLN A 407 -28.56 4.72 4.36
C GLN A 407 -27.71 4.41 5.60
N THR A 408 -28.29 3.65 6.53
CA THR A 408 -27.61 3.13 7.73
C THR A 408 -26.80 1.86 7.47
N ASN A 409 -27.13 1.07 6.44
CA ASN A 409 -26.37 -0.08 5.96
C ASN A 409 -26.45 -0.11 4.41
N PRO A 410 -25.55 0.53 3.67
CA PRO A 410 -25.58 0.55 2.21
C PRO A 410 -24.60 -0.42 1.58
N GLY A 411 -24.95 -0.73 0.34
CA GLY A 411 -24.10 -1.30 -0.69
C GLY A 411 -24.53 -0.75 -2.06
N PRO A 412 -23.90 -1.20 -3.14
CA PRO A 412 -24.09 -0.68 -4.49
C PRO A 412 -25.57 -0.56 -4.84
N ASN A 413 -25.99 0.63 -5.27
CA ASN A 413 -27.32 0.92 -5.81
C ASN A 413 -28.51 0.47 -4.93
N GLY A 414 -28.33 0.40 -3.60
CA GLY A 414 -29.38 0.05 -2.62
C GLY A 414 -29.18 -1.29 -1.90
N GLY A 415 -28.12 -2.04 -2.18
CA GLY A 415 -27.87 -3.37 -1.65
C GLY A 415 -27.44 -3.42 -0.18
N ALA A 416 -28.41 -3.45 0.74
CA ALA A 416 -28.57 -4.43 1.84
C ALA A 416 -29.37 -3.86 3.05
N PRO A 417 -30.27 -4.64 3.70
CA PRO A 417 -30.83 -5.91 3.28
C PRO A 417 -32.17 -5.76 2.53
N GLY A 418 -32.49 -4.56 1.98
CA GLY A 418 -33.85 -4.29 1.45
C GLY A 418 -34.00 -3.35 0.26
N GLY A 419 -32.93 -2.89 -0.39
CA GLY A 419 -33.04 -2.17 -1.67
C GLY A 419 -33.02 -3.12 -2.86
N GLY A 420 -33.51 -2.68 -4.03
CA GLY A 420 -33.30 -3.40 -5.28
C GLY A 420 -31.79 -3.58 -5.49
N ASN A 421 -31.35 -4.82 -5.72
CA ASN A 421 -29.93 -5.18 -5.81
C ASN A 421 -29.19 -4.39 -6.91
N VAL A 422 -27.86 -4.51 -6.92
CA VAL A 422 -26.92 -3.82 -7.83
C VAL A 422 -27.55 -3.64 -9.22
N SER A 423 -27.89 -2.39 -9.53
CA SER A 423 -28.81 -2.10 -10.63
C SER A 423 -28.10 -2.11 -11.97
N THR A 424 -28.84 -2.34 -13.05
CA THR A 424 -28.34 -2.20 -14.43
C THR A 424 -28.01 -0.77 -14.83
N SER A 425 -28.22 0.23 -13.95
CA SER A 425 -28.00 1.64 -14.28
C SER A 425 -27.82 2.49 -13.02
N HIS A 426 -26.62 3.03 -12.86
CA HIS A 426 -26.39 4.15 -11.97
C HIS A 426 -26.98 5.46 -12.56
N THR A 427 -27.56 6.31 -11.71
CA THR A 427 -28.02 7.66 -12.11
C THR A 427 -27.63 8.71 -11.07
N PRO A 428 -26.95 9.81 -11.47
CA PRO A 428 -26.56 10.14 -12.84
C PRO A 428 -25.36 9.30 -13.31
N SER A 429 -25.44 8.71 -14.49
CA SER A 429 -24.27 8.10 -15.11
C SER A 429 -23.33 9.18 -15.66
N SER A 430 -22.06 8.84 -15.78
CA SER A 430 -20.98 9.71 -16.17
C SER A 430 -19.94 8.94 -16.97
N SER A 431 -19.29 9.63 -17.90
CA SER A 431 -18.25 9.07 -18.77
C SER A 431 -17.15 10.10 -18.92
N VAL A 432 -15.91 9.70 -18.68
CA VAL A 432 -14.74 10.55 -18.89
C VAL A 432 -13.72 9.85 -19.78
N SER A 433 -13.05 10.59 -20.68
CA SER A 433 -12.06 10.01 -21.59
C SER A 433 -10.65 10.09 -21.01
N LEU A 434 -9.98 8.94 -20.89
CA LEU A 434 -8.59 8.89 -20.43
C LEU A 434 -7.61 9.35 -21.50
N SER A 435 -7.97 9.22 -22.78
CA SER A 435 -7.08 9.60 -23.89
C SER A 435 -6.90 11.13 -24.01
N THR A 436 -7.95 11.91 -23.70
CA THR A 436 -7.97 13.36 -23.88
C THR A 436 -7.80 14.16 -22.59
N CYS A 437 -7.76 13.51 -21.41
CA CYS A 437 -7.52 14.23 -20.17
C CYS A 437 -6.14 14.92 -20.16
N THR A 438 -6.14 16.12 -19.60
CA THR A 438 -4.96 17.00 -19.48
C THR A 438 -4.53 17.21 -18.03
N SER A 439 -5.35 16.78 -17.07
CA SER A 439 -5.00 16.86 -15.65
C SER A 439 -3.81 15.95 -15.38
N PRO A 440 -2.76 16.42 -14.67
CA PRO A 440 -1.65 15.56 -14.25
C PRO A 440 -2.10 14.48 -13.26
N LYS A 441 -3.30 14.62 -12.68
CA LYS A 441 -3.90 13.67 -11.75
C LYS A 441 -4.62 12.51 -12.45
N CYS A 442 -4.83 12.60 -13.76
CA CYS A 442 -5.63 11.61 -14.49
C CYS A 442 -4.87 10.32 -14.83
N LEU A 443 -5.59 9.21 -15.02
CA LEU A 443 -5.01 7.88 -15.27
C LEU A 443 -4.43 7.68 -16.68
N LYS A 444 -4.20 8.77 -17.43
CA LYS A 444 -3.70 8.72 -18.81
C LYS A 444 -2.32 8.13 -18.92
N ASP A 445 -1.46 8.38 -17.95
CA ASP A 445 -0.11 7.85 -17.92
C ASP A 445 -0.08 6.33 -17.79
N TRP A 446 -1.00 5.75 -17.02
CA TRP A 446 -1.26 4.31 -17.10
C TRP A 446 -1.86 3.94 -18.46
N TYR A 447 -3.00 4.54 -18.86
CA TYR A 447 -3.74 4.17 -20.09
C TYR A 447 -2.87 4.18 -21.36
N SER A 448 -2.04 5.22 -21.52
CA SER A 448 -1.21 5.43 -22.71
C SER A 448 0.13 4.69 -22.68
N ALA A 449 0.59 4.22 -21.52
CA ALA A 449 1.80 3.43 -21.41
C ALA A 449 1.58 2.00 -21.93
N ALA A 450 2.50 1.52 -22.75
CA ALA A 450 2.59 0.10 -23.07
C ALA A 450 3.27 -0.64 -21.91
N ASN A 451 2.72 -1.78 -21.53
CA ASN A 451 3.36 -2.73 -20.63
C ASN A 451 3.36 -4.08 -21.36
N GLY A 452 4.51 -4.49 -21.89
CA GLY A 452 4.65 -5.63 -22.79
C GLY A 452 4.14 -6.98 -22.26
N THR A 453 3.81 -7.07 -20.97
CA THR A 453 3.19 -8.24 -20.35
C THR A 453 1.68 -8.11 -20.10
N LEU A 454 1.16 -6.89 -20.02
CA LEU A 454 -0.24 -6.62 -19.58
C LEU A 454 -1.10 -5.99 -20.68
N LYS A 455 -0.56 -5.03 -21.45
CA LYS A 455 -1.34 -4.25 -22.42
C LYS A 455 -0.48 -3.50 -23.43
N ALA A 456 -1.06 -3.26 -24.60
CA ALA A 456 -0.54 -2.28 -25.53
C ALA A 456 -0.84 -0.85 -25.05
N ALA A 457 -0.13 0.12 -25.62
CA ALA A 457 -0.39 1.54 -25.38
C ALA A 457 -1.79 1.95 -25.85
N ASN A 458 -2.43 2.84 -25.08
CA ASN A 458 -3.76 3.40 -25.36
C ASN A 458 -4.88 2.35 -25.43
N GLN A 459 -4.78 1.33 -24.58
CA GLN A 459 -5.78 0.28 -24.46
C GLN A 459 -5.93 -0.09 -22.99
N PHE A 460 -7.13 -0.55 -22.63
CA PHE A 460 -7.33 -1.28 -21.39
C PHE A 460 -6.73 -2.67 -21.52
N PRO A 461 -6.19 -3.21 -20.42
CA PRO A 461 -5.55 -4.50 -20.46
C PRO A 461 -6.55 -5.64 -20.71
N SER A 462 -6.07 -6.68 -21.38
CA SER A 462 -6.81 -7.93 -21.56
C SER A 462 -6.58 -8.86 -20.38
N ALA A 463 -7.65 -9.48 -19.90
CA ALA A 463 -7.57 -10.55 -18.92
C ALA A 463 -7.25 -11.90 -19.59
N PRO A 464 -6.79 -12.93 -18.84
CA PRO A 464 -6.40 -14.21 -19.40
C PRO A 464 -7.56 -14.87 -20.16
N GLY A 465 -7.35 -15.21 -21.42
CA GLY A 465 -8.36 -15.88 -22.24
C GLY A 465 -9.50 -14.98 -22.75
N CYS A 466 -9.57 -13.73 -22.28
CA CYS A 466 -10.57 -12.77 -22.73
C CYS A 466 -10.06 -11.89 -23.88
N GLY A 467 -11.00 -11.32 -24.65
CA GLY A 467 -10.68 -10.32 -25.67
C GLY A 467 -10.16 -9.00 -25.07
N THR A 468 -9.69 -8.10 -25.94
CA THR A 468 -9.37 -6.72 -25.52
C THR A 468 -10.66 -5.95 -25.27
N PRO A 469 -10.82 -5.33 -24.08
CA PRO A 469 -11.96 -4.46 -23.82
C PRO A 469 -12.03 -3.33 -24.83
N ALA A 470 -13.24 -2.92 -25.21
CA ALA A 470 -13.45 -1.87 -26.18
C ALA A 470 -13.40 -0.47 -25.53
N GLY A 471 -13.00 0.54 -26.30
CA GLY A 471 -13.04 1.94 -25.85
C GLY A 471 -11.85 2.38 -24.99
N GLY A 472 -11.94 3.63 -24.51
CA GLY A 472 -10.91 4.30 -23.72
C GLY A 472 -11.49 5.29 -22.71
N ASN A 473 -12.77 5.10 -22.39
CA ASN A 473 -13.49 5.89 -21.40
C ASN A 473 -13.56 5.11 -20.09
N ALA A 474 -13.51 5.85 -18.99
CA ALA A 474 -13.86 5.36 -17.67
C ALA A 474 -15.26 5.89 -17.36
N ASN A 475 -16.22 4.98 -17.20
CA ASN A 475 -17.59 5.33 -16.84
C ASN A 475 -17.78 5.20 -15.32
N ASP A 476 -18.60 6.09 -14.76
CA ASP A 476 -18.91 6.17 -13.33
C ASP A 476 -17.69 6.09 -12.40
N SER A 477 -16.59 6.66 -12.89
CA SER A 477 -15.31 6.55 -12.22
C SER A 477 -15.28 7.32 -10.90
N VAL A 478 -14.73 6.67 -9.88
CA VAL A 478 -14.33 7.28 -8.63
C VAL A 478 -12.85 7.00 -8.37
N MET A 479 -12.14 7.97 -7.82
CA MET A 479 -10.73 7.88 -7.53
C MET A 479 -10.40 8.56 -6.19
N LEU A 480 -9.72 7.83 -5.31
CA LEU A 480 -9.01 8.39 -4.18
C LEU A 480 -7.56 8.66 -4.61
N ARG A 481 -7.16 9.93 -4.60
CA ARG A 481 -5.77 10.35 -4.81
C ARG A 481 -5.17 10.74 -3.47
N VAL A 482 -4.02 10.17 -3.12
CA VAL A 482 -3.23 10.57 -1.95
C VAL A 482 -1.81 10.92 -2.36
N ARG A 483 -1.28 12.01 -1.82
CA ARG A 483 0.13 12.38 -1.89
C ARG A 483 0.74 12.23 -0.51
N LEU A 484 1.81 11.47 -0.43
CA LEU A 484 2.47 11.09 0.81
C LEU A 484 3.94 11.43 0.72
N ARG A 485 4.55 11.90 1.81
CA ARG A 485 6.00 11.78 1.96
C ARG A 485 6.29 10.44 2.62
N ALA A 486 7.13 9.63 1.98
CA ALA A 486 7.62 8.39 2.54
C ALA A 486 8.58 8.67 3.72
N PRO A 487 8.59 7.82 4.76
CA PRO A 487 9.65 7.83 5.76
C PRO A 487 11.04 7.68 5.12
N THR A 488 12.07 8.25 5.74
CA THR A 488 13.47 8.18 5.27
C THR A 488 14.08 6.78 5.40
N ASN A 489 13.50 5.91 6.22
CA ASN A 489 13.87 4.51 6.38
C ASN A 489 12.84 3.54 5.74
N ALA A 490 11.86 4.04 4.99
CA ALA A 490 10.91 3.21 4.25
C ALA A 490 11.30 3.08 2.76
N ARG A 491 11.13 1.86 2.22
CA ARG A 491 11.40 1.55 0.81
C ARG A 491 10.17 1.09 0.05
N ALA A 492 9.09 0.77 0.75
CA ALA A 492 7.81 0.42 0.15
C ALA A 492 6.63 0.81 1.04
N PHE A 493 5.43 0.67 0.49
CA PHE A 493 4.18 0.68 1.21
C PHE A 493 3.32 -0.51 0.77
N SER A 494 2.33 -0.85 1.58
CA SER A 494 1.25 -1.76 1.23
C SER A 494 -0.09 -1.21 1.66
N PHE A 495 -1.16 -1.61 1.01
CA PHE A 495 -2.54 -1.47 1.50
C PHE A 495 -3.33 -2.71 1.10
N ASN A 496 -4.45 -2.95 1.76
CA ASN A 496 -5.33 -4.07 1.47
C ASN A 496 -6.54 -3.60 0.70
N SER A 497 -7.04 -4.47 -0.17
CA SER A 497 -8.25 -4.22 -0.92
C SER A 497 -9.13 -5.44 -1.06
N TYR A 498 -10.42 -5.22 -1.23
CA TYR A 498 -11.40 -6.28 -1.51
C TYR A 498 -12.24 -5.81 -2.69
N PHE A 499 -12.30 -6.58 -3.77
CA PHE A 499 -13.02 -6.22 -4.98
C PHE A 499 -14.28 -7.07 -5.15
N PHE A 500 -15.40 -6.42 -5.47
CA PHE A 500 -16.69 -7.02 -5.78
C PHE A 500 -17.18 -6.51 -7.13
N SER A 501 -17.88 -7.36 -7.87
CA SER A 501 -18.53 -6.98 -9.12
C SER A 501 -19.85 -7.70 -9.27
N ALA A 502 -20.90 -6.97 -9.67
CA ALA A 502 -22.21 -7.53 -9.99
C ALA A 502 -22.29 -8.08 -11.42
N GLU A 503 -21.28 -7.81 -12.23
CA GLU A 503 -21.15 -8.39 -13.57
C GLU A 503 -20.74 -9.88 -13.50
N TYR A 504 -20.24 -10.33 -12.34
CA TYR A 504 -19.84 -11.72 -12.13
C TYR A 504 -21.03 -12.56 -11.65
N PRO A 505 -21.20 -13.81 -12.13
CA PRO A 505 -20.36 -14.53 -13.11
C PRO A 505 -20.74 -14.33 -14.59
N GLU A 506 -21.90 -13.74 -14.89
CA GLU A 506 -22.56 -13.82 -16.20
C GLU A 506 -21.81 -13.09 -17.32
N PHE A 507 -21.02 -12.08 -16.98
CA PHE A 507 -20.39 -11.19 -17.96
C PHE A 507 -18.86 -11.32 -18.00
N VAL A 508 -18.30 -12.37 -17.39
CA VAL A 508 -16.87 -12.68 -17.49
C VAL A 508 -16.46 -12.91 -18.95
N CYS A 509 -15.34 -12.30 -19.35
CA CYS A 509 -14.82 -12.24 -20.71
C CYS A 509 -15.73 -11.58 -21.76
N THR A 510 -16.69 -10.76 -21.33
CA THR A 510 -17.48 -9.94 -22.25
C THR A 510 -16.88 -8.54 -22.41
N SER A 511 -17.57 -7.64 -23.12
CA SER A 511 -17.19 -6.23 -23.22
C SER A 511 -17.36 -5.46 -21.92
N TYR A 512 -18.16 -5.98 -20.99
CA TYR A 512 -18.39 -5.42 -19.66
C TYR A 512 -17.18 -5.81 -18.80
N ASN A 513 -16.43 -4.81 -18.34
CA ASN A 513 -15.16 -5.05 -17.67
C ASN A 513 -14.79 -3.93 -16.70
N ASP A 514 -15.35 -3.97 -15.51
CA ASP A 514 -14.99 -3.01 -14.49
C ASP A 514 -13.52 -3.15 -14.11
N GLN A 515 -12.81 -2.02 -14.10
CA GLN A 515 -11.39 -1.95 -13.83
C GLN A 515 -11.15 -1.42 -12.43
N PHE A 516 -10.22 -2.06 -11.73
CA PHE A 516 -9.76 -1.59 -10.43
C PHE A 516 -8.24 -1.43 -10.47
N VAL A 517 -7.79 -0.18 -10.38
CA VAL A 517 -6.39 0.19 -10.58
C VAL A 517 -5.86 0.99 -9.40
N ALA A 518 -4.55 0.86 -9.16
CA ALA A 518 -3.82 1.64 -8.18
C ALA A 518 -2.53 2.11 -8.86
N ILE A 519 -2.49 3.38 -9.23
CA ILE A 519 -1.39 3.95 -10.00
C ILE A 519 -0.43 4.66 -9.04
N VAL A 520 0.85 4.29 -9.10
CA VAL A 520 1.90 4.87 -8.25
C VAL A 520 2.85 5.77 -9.02
N ASP A 521 3.10 6.95 -8.47
CA ASP A 521 4.06 7.92 -9.01
C ASP A 521 5.13 8.26 -7.99
N THR A 522 6.38 8.18 -8.43
CA THR A 522 7.56 8.63 -7.69
C THR A 522 8.20 9.78 -8.48
N PRO A 523 7.69 11.01 -8.39
CA PRO A 523 8.06 12.12 -9.29
C PRO A 523 9.54 12.50 -9.24
N THR A 524 10.25 12.12 -8.18
CA THR A 524 11.66 12.45 -7.97
C THR A 524 12.62 11.39 -8.51
N GLY A 525 12.13 10.28 -9.07
CA GLY A 525 12.96 9.27 -9.70
C GLY A 525 12.39 7.85 -9.64
N THR A 526 13.26 6.86 -9.77
CA THR A 526 12.89 5.45 -9.73
C THR A 526 13.29 4.81 -8.39
N PRO A 527 12.38 4.13 -7.67
CA PRO A 527 12.71 3.38 -6.48
C PRO A 527 13.80 2.32 -6.70
N SER A 528 14.60 2.06 -5.66
CA SER A 528 15.71 1.12 -5.66
C SER A 528 15.69 0.26 -4.38
N PRO A 529 16.04 -1.04 -4.45
CA PRO A 529 16.57 -1.76 -5.61
C PRO A 529 15.52 -2.18 -6.65
N LEU A 530 14.23 -2.15 -6.29
CA LEU A 530 13.14 -2.60 -7.14
C LEU A 530 12.28 -1.43 -7.65
N PRO A 531 12.23 -1.20 -8.97
CA PRO A 531 11.35 -0.18 -9.54
C PRO A 531 9.89 -0.62 -9.50
N ASN A 532 8.98 0.35 -9.51
CA ASN A 532 7.56 0.10 -9.77
C ASN A 532 7.31 -0.28 -11.25
N PRO A 533 6.14 -0.86 -11.59
CA PRO A 533 5.79 -1.21 -12.96
C PRO A 533 5.87 -0.03 -13.92
N VAL A 534 6.23 -0.29 -15.18
CA VAL A 534 6.44 0.75 -16.20
C VAL A 534 5.18 1.55 -16.54
N ASP A 535 4.00 0.93 -16.45
CA ASP A 535 2.70 1.57 -16.60
C ASP A 535 2.08 1.97 -15.24
N LYS A 536 2.86 1.87 -14.16
CA LYS A 536 2.56 2.34 -12.81
C LYS A 536 1.41 1.64 -12.09
N ASN A 537 0.71 0.69 -12.72
CA ASN A 537 -0.39 -0.03 -12.08
C ASN A 537 0.11 -1.13 -11.13
N LEU A 538 -0.25 -1.02 -9.85
CA LEU A 538 0.05 -2.01 -8.82
C LEU A 538 -1.05 -3.08 -8.68
N MET A 539 -2.26 -2.82 -9.16
CA MET A 539 -3.38 -3.77 -9.10
C MET A 539 -3.23 -4.83 -10.19
N THR A 540 -2.33 -5.77 -9.94
CA THR A 540 -2.09 -6.92 -10.80
C THR A 540 -2.04 -8.19 -9.96
N TYR A 541 -2.84 -9.17 -10.34
CA TYR A 541 -2.81 -10.53 -9.82
C TYR A 541 -1.69 -11.33 -10.49
N LEU A 542 -0.77 -11.89 -9.68
CA LEU A 542 0.26 -12.80 -10.16
C LEU A 542 -0.18 -14.25 -9.94
N ASP A 543 -0.44 -14.97 -11.02
CA ASP A 543 -0.59 -16.42 -10.96
C ASP A 543 0.79 -17.05 -10.76
N LEU A 544 1.06 -17.56 -9.57
CA LEU A 544 2.35 -18.18 -9.25
C LEU A 544 2.64 -19.46 -10.05
N THR A 545 1.61 -20.15 -10.54
CA THR A 545 1.78 -21.37 -11.34
C THR A 545 2.33 -21.04 -12.71
N THR A 546 1.79 -20.00 -13.35
CA THR A 546 2.20 -19.59 -14.71
C THR A 546 3.21 -18.45 -14.72
N GLN A 547 3.45 -17.82 -13.57
CA GLN A 547 4.22 -16.58 -13.41
C GLN A 547 3.69 -15.42 -14.28
N LYS A 548 2.41 -15.48 -14.66
CA LYS A 548 1.76 -14.44 -15.44
C LYS A 548 1.07 -13.44 -14.53
N LYS A 549 1.22 -12.17 -14.86
CA LYS A 549 0.53 -11.06 -14.19
C LYS A 549 -0.69 -10.67 -15.01
N TRP A 550 -1.78 -10.39 -14.32
CA TRP A 550 -3.03 -9.94 -14.91
C TRP A 550 -3.57 -8.74 -14.14
N PRO A 551 -4.14 -7.72 -14.79
CA PRO A 551 -4.75 -6.61 -14.07
C PRO A 551 -6.00 -7.07 -13.33
N ILE A 552 -6.30 -6.38 -12.23
CA ILE A 552 -7.53 -6.62 -11.48
C ILE A 552 -8.70 -5.93 -12.17
N GLY A 553 -9.72 -6.72 -12.45
CA GLY A 553 -11.00 -6.37 -13.03
C GLY A 553 -11.81 -7.66 -13.19
N ILE A 554 -13.09 -7.57 -13.52
CA ILE A 554 -13.94 -8.78 -13.54
C ILE A 554 -13.37 -9.88 -14.45
N ASN A 555 -12.88 -9.51 -15.62
CA ASN A 555 -12.47 -10.47 -16.65
C ASN A 555 -11.29 -11.37 -16.19
N VAL A 556 -10.58 -11.02 -15.12
CA VAL A 556 -9.54 -11.88 -14.55
C VAL A 556 -10.10 -13.21 -14.03
N ALA A 557 -11.39 -13.28 -13.73
CA ALA A 557 -12.09 -14.51 -13.39
C ALA A 557 -12.16 -15.52 -14.56
N GLY A 558 -11.86 -15.09 -15.79
CA GLY A 558 -11.85 -15.93 -17.00
C GLY A 558 -10.75 -17.00 -17.03
N GLY A 559 -9.81 -16.95 -16.10
CA GLY A 559 -8.67 -17.88 -16.07
C GLY A 559 -7.93 -17.93 -14.75
N THR A 560 -8.49 -17.34 -13.68
CA THR A 560 -7.87 -17.29 -12.35
C THR A 560 -8.90 -17.59 -11.27
N ASN A 561 -8.42 -17.97 -10.09
CA ASN A 561 -9.22 -18.17 -8.88
C ASN A 561 -9.36 -16.89 -8.04
N LEU A 562 -9.09 -15.70 -8.61
CA LEU A 562 -9.13 -14.45 -7.85
C LEU A 562 -10.53 -14.16 -7.30
N PHE A 563 -11.58 -14.43 -8.09
CA PHE A 563 -12.98 -14.38 -7.66
C PHE A 563 -13.34 -15.64 -6.88
N ALA A 564 -12.91 -15.67 -5.62
CA ALA A 564 -13.05 -16.83 -4.75
C ALA A 564 -14.33 -16.81 -3.90
N VAL A 565 -14.97 -15.65 -3.72
CA VAL A 565 -16.19 -15.49 -2.91
C VAL A 565 -17.40 -15.36 -3.83
N CYS A 566 -18.15 -16.44 -3.97
CA CYS A 566 -19.37 -16.53 -4.79
C CYS A 566 -20.16 -17.80 -4.51
N ASP A 567 -21.38 -17.88 -5.05
CA ASP A 567 -22.24 -19.06 -4.92
C ASP A 567 -21.74 -20.21 -5.82
N PRO A 568 -21.26 -21.34 -5.25
CA PRO A 568 -20.73 -22.45 -6.03
C PRO A 568 -21.80 -23.15 -6.89
N ALA A 569 -23.10 -22.95 -6.63
CA ALA A 569 -24.17 -23.56 -7.40
C ALA A 569 -24.43 -22.84 -8.74
N VAL A 570 -24.10 -21.54 -8.84
CA VAL A 570 -24.27 -20.76 -10.08
C VAL A 570 -23.00 -20.67 -10.91
N SER A 571 -21.83 -20.97 -10.32
CA SER A 571 -20.54 -21.06 -11.03
C SER A 571 -20.31 -22.41 -11.72
N GLN A 572 -21.33 -23.25 -11.85
CA GLN A 572 -21.26 -24.56 -12.49
C GLN A 572 -21.93 -24.58 -13.87
N SER A 573 -21.34 -25.36 -14.78
CA SER A 573 -21.84 -25.58 -16.15
C SER A 573 -23.29 -26.07 -16.16
N GLY A 574 -24.17 -25.34 -16.86
CA GLY A 574 -25.59 -25.69 -17.05
C GLY A 574 -26.60 -24.75 -16.38
N SER A 575 -26.14 -23.75 -15.61
CA SER A 575 -26.97 -22.65 -15.14
C SER A 575 -27.15 -21.59 -16.26
N SER A 576 -28.29 -20.89 -16.31
CA SER A 576 -28.47 -19.73 -17.22
C SER A 576 -27.70 -18.48 -16.77
N CYS A 577 -26.99 -18.60 -15.66
CA CYS A 577 -26.31 -17.54 -14.94
C CYS A 577 -24.79 -17.83 -14.88
N TYR A 578 -24.27 -18.60 -15.84
CA TYR A 578 -22.87 -19.02 -15.90
C TYR A 578 -22.33 -18.76 -17.30
N ASP A 579 -21.24 -17.99 -17.39
CA ASP A 579 -20.44 -17.94 -18.61
C ASP A 579 -19.38 -19.04 -18.58
N SER A 580 -19.20 -19.74 -19.70
CA SER A 580 -18.20 -20.82 -19.84
C SER A 580 -16.75 -20.39 -19.62
N SER A 581 -16.49 -19.09 -19.63
CA SER A 581 -15.17 -18.51 -19.42
C SER A 581 -14.80 -18.48 -17.94
N VAL A 582 -15.75 -18.51 -17.01
CA VAL A 582 -15.48 -18.50 -15.57
C VAL A 582 -14.60 -19.68 -15.19
N ALA A 583 -13.48 -19.41 -14.52
CA ALA A 583 -12.53 -20.43 -14.12
C ALA A 583 -13.16 -21.47 -13.19
N ALA A 584 -12.85 -22.74 -13.41
CA ALA A 584 -13.37 -23.84 -12.60
C ALA A 584 -12.95 -23.78 -11.11
N ALA A 585 -11.89 -23.03 -10.81
CA ALA A 585 -11.38 -22.82 -9.44
C ALA A 585 -12.02 -21.62 -8.73
N SER A 586 -12.93 -20.89 -9.38
CA SER A 586 -13.68 -19.79 -8.76
C SER A 586 -14.63 -20.29 -7.68
N CYS A 587 -15.07 -19.40 -6.80
CA CYS A 587 -15.98 -19.69 -5.67
C CYS A 587 -15.42 -20.66 -4.61
N SER A 588 -14.10 -20.76 -4.49
CA SER A 588 -13.43 -21.66 -3.52
C SER A 588 -13.67 -21.30 -2.05
N LEU A 589 -14.06 -20.04 -1.75
CA LEU A 589 -14.36 -19.55 -0.40
C LEU A 589 -15.88 -19.48 -0.12
N GLY A 590 -16.72 -19.76 -1.12
CA GLY A 590 -18.18 -19.79 -0.98
C GLY A 590 -18.83 -18.41 -0.79
N ILE A 591 -20.04 -18.38 -0.21
CA ILE A 591 -20.91 -17.19 -0.20
C ILE A 591 -20.80 -16.30 1.04
N GLY A 592 -20.03 -16.72 2.06
CA GLY A 592 -20.12 -16.17 3.42
C GLY A 592 -19.95 -14.65 3.46
N ASP A 593 -18.97 -14.13 2.73
CA ASP A 593 -18.62 -12.71 2.69
C ASP A 593 -19.52 -11.90 1.74
N LEU A 594 -20.37 -12.53 0.93
CA LEU A 594 -21.42 -11.82 0.18
C LEU A 594 -22.61 -11.45 1.05
N ALA A 595 -22.78 -12.05 2.23
CA ALA A 595 -24.00 -11.87 3.01
C ALA A 595 -24.22 -10.41 3.42
N GLY A 596 -25.29 -9.80 2.88
CA GLY A 596 -25.69 -8.42 3.21
C GLY A 596 -24.82 -7.36 2.56
N THR A 597 -24.09 -7.66 1.48
CA THR A 597 -23.26 -6.68 0.77
C THR A 597 -23.98 -6.04 -0.41
N GLY A 598 -25.13 -6.59 -0.81
CA GLY A 598 -25.82 -6.29 -2.06
C GLY A 598 -25.41 -7.21 -3.22
N PHE A 599 -24.32 -7.95 -3.09
CA PHE A 599 -23.82 -8.90 -4.11
C PHE A 599 -24.29 -10.35 -3.85
N GLU A 600 -25.05 -10.57 -2.78
CA GLU A 600 -25.66 -11.87 -2.50
C GLU A 600 -26.77 -12.26 -3.50
N LYS A 601 -27.25 -13.49 -3.38
CA LYS A 601 -28.31 -14.04 -4.23
C LYS A 601 -29.64 -13.30 -4.06
N SER A 602 -30.20 -12.84 -5.18
CA SER A 602 -31.60 -12.44 -5.28
C SER A 602 -32.24 -12.98 -6.57
N GLY A 603 -33.17 -13.93 -6.44
CA GLY A 603 -33.84 -14.53 -7.61
C GLY A 603 -33.04 -15.68 -8.23
N SER A 604 -33.14 -15.84 -9.56
CA SER A 604 -32.58 -17.00 -10.29
C SER A 604 -31.10 -16.89 -10.66
N CYS A 605 -30.55 -15.67 -10.78
CA CYS A 605 -29.15 -15.39 -11.06
C CYS A 605 -28.54 -14.58 -9.90
N VAL A 606 -27.29 -14.88 -9.51
CA VAL A 606 -26.67 -14.34 -8.29
C VAL A 606 -26.05 -12.99 -8.61
N VAL A 607 -26.20 -11.99 -7.74
CA VAL A 607 -25.99 -10.58 -8.12
C VAL A 607 -24.56 -10.10 -7.85
N GLY A 608 -23.59 -10.99 -8.08
CA GLY A 608 -22.16 -10.66 -8.03
C GLY A 608 -21.24 -11.75 -7.47
N GLY A 609 -19.95 -11.43 -7.51
CA GLY A 609 -18.89 -12.18 -6.85
C GLY A 609 -17.82 -11.23 -6.34
N GLY A 610 -16.97 -11.75 -5.46
CA GLY A 610 -15.88 -10.98 -4.88
C GLY A 610 -14.58 -11.76 -4.79
N THR A 611 -13.54 -11.01 -4.50
CA THR A 611 -12.23 -11.55 -4.16
C THR A 611 -12.20 -12.00 -2.70
N PHE A 612 -11.03 -11.95 -2.10
CA PHE A 612 -10.78 -11.91 -0.67
C PHE A 612 -9.98 -10.62 -0.40
N TRP A 613 -9.51 -10.40 0.82
CA TRP A 613 -8.55 -9.33 1.08
C TRP A 613 -7.24 -9.59 0.34
N LEU A 614 -6.95 -8.72 -0.63
CA LEU A 614 -5.73 -8.70 -1.41
C LEU A 614 -4.76 -7.69 -0.82
N THR A 615 -3.48 -7.99 -0.77
CA THR A 615 -2.46 -7.01 -0.37
C THR A 615 -1.77 -6.46 -1.60
N THR A 616 -1.86 -5.14 -1.79
CA THR A 616 -1.20 -4.42 -2.87
C THR A 616 -0.02 -3.65 -2.33
N ALA A 617 1.14 -3.77 -2.97
CA ALA A 617 2.35 -3.07 -2.54
C ALA A 617 3.08 -2.36 -3.68
N GLY A 618 3.73 -1.25 -3.34
CA GLY A 618 4.53 -0.42 -4.23
C GLY A 618 5.78 0.09 -3.54
N ASN A 619 6.83 0.34 -4.32
CA ASN A 619 8.10 0.83 -3.81
C ASN A 619 8.16 2.36 -3.83
N VAL A 620 8.97 2.93 -2.92
CA VAL A 620 9.18 4.37 -2.78
C VAL A 620 10.66 4.71 -2.74
N ILE A 621 10.99 5.97 -3.01
CA ILE A 621 12.31 6.51 -2.71
C ILE A 621 12.23 7.06 -1.28
N PRO A 622 13.10 6.63 -0.35
CA PRO A 622 13.01 7.06 1.04
C PRO A 622 13.05 8.59 1.19
N GLY A 623 12.19 9.13 2.05
CA GLY A 623 12.08 10.59 2.30
C GLY A 623 11.44 11.42 1.18
N GLN A 624 11.14 10.82 0.03
CA GLN A 624 10.56 11.52 -1.13
C GLN A 624 9.04 11.43 -1.17
N VAL A 625 8.44 12.27 -2.02
CA VAL A 625 7.00 12.23 -2.27
C VAL A 625 6.66 11.03 -3.15
N VAL A 626 5.61 10.31 -2.77
CA VAL A 626 4.91 9.32 -3.59
C VAL A 626 3.46 9.77 -3.75
N GLU A 627 2.90 9.57 -4.93
CA GLU A 627 1.49 9.75 -5.20
C GLU A 627 0.85 8.41 -5.55
N LEU A 628 -0.29 8.12 -4.93
CA LEU A 628 -1.08 6.93 -5.17
C LEU A 628 -2.49 7.33 -5.61
N ARG A 629 -2.94 6.78 -6.74
CA ARG A 629 -4.25 7.02 -7.32
C ARG A 629 -5.00 5.69 -7.41
N ILE A 630 -5.94 5.47 -6.51
CA ILE A 630 -6.74 4.25 -6.43
C ILE A 630 -8.10 4.53 -7.06
N SER A 631 -8.45 3.84 -8.14
CA SER A 631 -9.66 4.13 -8.90
C SER A 631 -10.38 2.87 -9.35
N ILE A 632 -11.70 2.95 -9.35
CA ILE A 632 -12.63 1.96 -9.89
C ILE A 632 -13.58 2.66 -10.88
N PHE A 633 -13.89 1.98 -11.98
CA PHE A 633 -14.75 2.50 -13.05
C PHE A 633 -15.20 1.38 -13.98
N ASP A 634 -16.33 1.60 -14.63
CA ASP A 634 -16.84 0.69 -15.64
C ASP A 634 -16.13 0.95 -16.98
N VAL A 635 -15.97 -0.13 -17.75
CA VAL A 635 -15.41 -0.08 -19.11
C VAL A 635 -16.46 -0.49 -20.11
N SER A 636 -16.45 0.19 -21.26
CA SER A 636 -17.39 0.03 -22.38
C SER A 636 -18.79 0.58 -22.11
N ASP A 637 -19.37 0.39 -20.93
CA ASP A 637 -20.69 0.92 -20.57
C ASP A 637 -20.75 1.43 -19.11
N SER A 638 -21.95 1.64 -18.59
CA SER A 638 -22.23 2.15 -17.23
C SER A 638 -23.28 1.28 -16.53
N ALA A 639 -23.29 -0.02 -16.84
CA ALA A 639 -24.35 -0.94 -16.42
C ALA A 639 -23.77 -2.05 -15.56
N TYR A 640 -24.43 -2.29 -14.42
CA TYR A 640 -23.87 -3.05 -13.30
C TYR A 640 -22.63 -2.36 -12.74
N ASP A 641 -22.45 -2.47 -11.43
CA ASP A 641 -21.37 -1.77 -10.78
C ASP A 641 -20.45 -2.75 -10.07
N SER A 642 -19.23 -2.27 -9.89
CA SER A 642 -18.24 -2.87 -9.02
C SER A 642 -17.94 -1.97 -7.83
N LEU A 643 -17.31 -2.58 -6.83
CA LEU A 643 -16.98 -1.93 -5.58
C LEU A 643 -15.64 -2.44 -5.05
N ALA A 644 -14.86 -1.52 -4.50
CA ALA A 644 -13.63 -1.81 -3.81
C ALA A 644 -13.71 -1.34 -2.35
N LEU A 645 -13.33 -2.22 -1.43
CA LEU A 645 -12.99 -1.89 -0.06
C LEU A 645 -11.48 -1.62 0.02
N LEU A 646 -11.03 -0.64 0.78
CA LEU A 646 -9.61 -0.34 1.00
C LEU A 646 -9.34 -0.10 2.48
N ASP A 647 -8.27 -0.71 3.00
CA ASP A 647 -7.85 -0.54 4.40
C ASP A 647 -6.39 -0.97 4.65
N GLY A 648 -5.85 -0.69 5.84
CA GLY A 648 -4.61 -1.25 6.35
C GLY A 648 -3.36 -0.79 5.60
N PHE A 649 -3.26 0.50 5.31
CA PHE A 649 -2.06 1.10 4.73
C PHE A 649 -0.87 1.00 5.70
N LYS A 650 0.28 0.55 5.21
CA LYS A 650 1.51 0.37 6.01
C LYS A 650 2.73 0.81 5.23
N TRP A 651 3.70 1.38 5.93
CA TRP A 651 5.07 1.56 5.44
C TRP A 651 5.90 0.30 5.66
N LEU A 652 6.83 0.02 4.76
CA LEU A 652 7.72 -1.13 4.79
C LEU A 652 9.17 -0.65 4.64
N THR A 653 10.07 -1.11 5.52
CA THR A 653 11.51 -0.78 5.48
C THR A 653 12.23 -1.37 4.28
N ASN A 654 11.73 -2.49 3.78
CA ASN A 654 12.32 -3.21 2.67
C ASN A 654 11.50 -2.98 1.41
N ALA A 655 12.21 -2.89 0.27
CA ALA A 655 11.56 -2.92 -1.02
C ALA A 655 10.90 -4.30 -1.21
N THR A 656 9.78 -4.31 -1.92
CA THR A 656 9.00 -5.52 -2.19
C THR A 656 8.79 -5.71 -3.69
N LEU A 657 8.33 -6.88 -4.09
CA LEU A 657 7.86 -7.09 -5.45
C LEU A 657 6.56 -6.29 -5.63
N PRO A 658 6.53 -5.25 -6.49
CA PRO A 658 5.32 -4.46 -6.65
C PRO A 658 4.25 -5.27 -7.38
N GLY A 659 3.01 -5.11 -6.92
CA GLY A 659 1.88 -5.88 -7.41
C GLY A 659 0.84 -6.15 -6.33
N THR A 660 -0.09 -7.06 -6.62
CA THR A 660 -1.12 -7.53 -5.69
C THR A 660 -1.03 -9.04 -5.52
N GLY A 661 -1.15 -9.52 -4.29
CA GLY A 661 -1.03 -10.93 -3.93
C GLY A 661 -1.93 -11.33 -2.77
#